data_AF-A0A383UPD4-F1
#
_entry.id   AF-A0A383UPD4-F1
#
_cell.length_a   1.000
_cell.length_b   1.000
_cell.length_c   1.000
_cell.angle_alpha   90.00
_cell.angle_beta   90.00
_cell.angle_gamma   90.00
#
_symmetry.space_group_name_H-M   'P 1'
#
loop_
_entity.id
_entity.type
_entity.pdbx_description
1 polymer ?
#
loop_
_entity_poly.entity_id
_entity_poly.type
_entity_poly.pdbx_seq_one_letter_code
_entity_poly.pdbx_strand_id
1 'polypeptide(L)'
;MKFYHPFSFLPGPVTCITTIVYLSIIIPLLIVHETIPGIPKNLNGYNGINLTEAWLDLDVLSSRYHPFNSRQNSIVRDWIIVRISEILDLNNINWMIVNELSEDVNKNQNMMDPWTGSNPLAYNQSGKYLKGSAHDVTLFNDLQTNYTNTVLSNVRIKGRRPGVSTYFEGSNIIVYIRGVQDEPGQWWDFSSSKIRHKRANGGVLVNAHFDSVSTGYGATDDGIGVITALQLIKYFTTPENQPERGVVILLNNNEEDGLYGAKAFLSHPTASFIRTFLNLEGAGAGGRAVLFRSTDMEVTRAYSNSPHPFGTVVGADGFALGMIKSETDYVVFREEGYRGLDVAFWGPRSRYHTDQDDTKHTSKLSLWHMLSASIETVNYLTKNSAEFTDVRIDDVTDGSKYKKGTTGVWFDLFGRYFAIFGLRTLFAWSLSLLVVSPLTLATVSYLLIRQDKYYLFAGTIFNRAQSNLWALKGWHGAFRFPITLTISSAFMAGAALILDRFNPLIIYSSQYTVWAIFMSLFFCIFWIMMVGFNTIRPSALHRIYTLLWMFFLSWVLLIVVTVYEDRFQISSGYIIVFYQAAIFLATLIGLFELFSLPNKSIVVENSDDVSRAFGAIAFIPTPESIPSPNRIGQDVGEEEVEANEETPLIGGYSHRPIPSTTFARAYRKTSIAQSDGLQNEMVTKHSYGNEQKWSDSLFTWIWLPQFLIIAPITLIVIGQVGLLIVSATRQTGPDGSAFLIPYLAVMAFSILLILPLAPFIHRITHHVPVFLFVVLLVSLVYNLIAFPFSSQNRCKVYFQQSINLDSRKNIVTLVGIEEYVRDIISYIPSAAGQKIGCNTHPEIRQGLNFCYYEGIEPQITKSNPYMGQKRVPISEWLQFNVTRLVGTNKATFQITGLETKACTIRFDQPFSGFHVHGAASYNGRLAYFPDTGSDEIKLWHRNWNRDWVLDVEWPIIEGQQADGESKSGVVVCLWSDYNIAGTIPALDEVQKFMPDWSTAVKLADGLVEGYKAFVV
;
A
#
# COMPACT_ATOMS: atom_id res chain seq x y z
N MET A 1 -14.73 44.53 -25.48
CA MET A 1 -14.42 43.12 -25.22
C MET A 1 -15.54 42.27 -25.80
N LYS A 2 -15.32 41.52 -26.89
CA LYS A 2 -16.30 40.51 -27.34
C LYS A 2 -16.22 39.36 -26.34
N PHE A 3 -17.27 39.16 -25.53
CA PHE A 3 -17.38 37.96 -24.70
C PHE A 3 -17.54 36.77 -25.64
N TYR A 4 -16.44 36.06 -25.90
CA TYR A 4 -16.47 34.79 -26.61
C TYR A 4 -17.35 33.80 -25.83
N HIS A 5 -18.10 32.95 -26.53
CA HIS A 5 -18.91 31.90 -25.89
C HIS A 5 -18.06 31.12 -24.88
N PRO A 6 -18.48 31.04 -23.60
CA PRO A 6 -17.65 30.52 -22.50
C PRO A 6 -17.30 29.03 -22.64
N PHE A 7 -17.97 28.32 -23.54
CA PHE A 7 -17.76 26.89 -23.79
C PHE A 7 -17.14 26.59 -25.15
N SER A 8 -16.69 27.62 -25.88
CA SER A 8 -16.03 27.43 -27.17
C SER A 8 -14.64 26.79 -27.00
N PHE A 9 -14.22 25.99 -27.98
CA PHE A 9 -12.90 25.36 -28.04
C PHE A 9 -11.79 26.37 -28.39
N LEU A 10 -11.66 27.41 -27.56
CA LEU A 10 -10.68 28.48 -27.68
C LEU A 10 -9.70 28.42 -26.49
N PRO A 11 -8.48 28.98 -26.62
CA PRO A 11 -7.48 28.82 -25.58
C PRO A 11 -7.85 29.32 -24.20
N GLY A 12 -8.55 30.45 -24.11
CA GLY A 12 -9.01 31.02 -22.84
C GLY A 12 -9.98 30.08 -22.09
N PRO A 13 -11.14 29.74 -22.67
CA PRO A 13 -12.08 28.79 -22.10
C PRO A 13 -11.47 27.44 -21.71
N VAL A 14 -10.68 26.83 -22.60
CA VAL A 14 -10.05 25.54 -22.33
C VAL A 14 -9.09 25.64 -21.14
N THR A 15 -8.24 26.66 -21.08
CA THR A 15 -7.32 26.87 -19.94
C THR A 15 -8.10 27.04 -18.64
N CYS A 16 -9.12 27.90 -18.63
CA CYS A 16 -9.89 28.22 -17.42
C CYS A 16 -10.62 26.98 -16.88
N ILE A 17 -11.39 26.30 -17.73
CA ILE A 17 -12.21 25.15 -17.31
C ILE A 17 -11.33 23.97 -16.90
N THR A 18 -10.29 23.63 -17.67
CA THR A 18 -9.40 22.50 -17.32
C THR A 18 -8.69 22.74 -16.00
N THR A 19 -8.19 23.97 -15.76
CA THR A 19 -7.55 24.34 -14.49
C THR A 19 -8.53 24.26 -13.32
N ILE A 20 -9.74 24.80 -13.46
CA ILE A 20 -10.78 24.75 -12.41
C ILE A 20 -11.13 23.30 -12.07
N VAL A 21 -11.36 22.45 -13.07
CA VAL A 21 -11.73 21.03 -12.84
C VAL A 21 -10.60 20.29 -12.13
N TYR A 22 -9.34 20.44 -12.59
CA TYR A 22 -8.19 19.79 -11.95
C TYR A 22 -8.02 20.24 -10.49
N LEU A 23 -8.08 21.56 -10.22
CA LEU A 23 -7.97 22.08 -8.86
C LEU A 23 -9.15 21.63 -7.97
N SER A 24 -10.37 21.60 -8.52
CA SER A 24 -11.57 21.19 -7.78
C SER A 24 -11.57 19.72 -7.36
N ILE A 25 -10.72 18.88 -7.96
CA ILE A 25 -10.63 17.45 -7.66
C ILE A 25 -9.35 17.16 -6.85
N ILE A 26 -8.20 17.66 -7.29
CA ILE A 26 -6.92 17.40 -6.61
C ILE A 26 -6.91 17.98 -5.19
N ILE A 27 -7.47 19.18 -4.98
CA ILE A 27 -7.49 19.80 -3.65
C ILE A 27 -8.31 18.96 -2.66
N PRO A 28 -9.58 18.57 -2.93
CA PRO A 28 -10.29 17.67 -2.04
C PRO A 28 -9.64 16.30 -1.85
N LEU A 29 -9.03 15.72 -2.88
CA LEU A 29 -8.30 14.44 -2.74
C LEU A 29 -7.14 14.58 -1.76
N LEU A 30 -6.32 15.63 -1.88
CA LEU A 30 -5.23 15.89 -0.94
C LEU A 30 -5.74 16.17 0.47
N ILE A 31 -6.84 16.92 0.61
CA ILE A 31 -7.46 17.16 1.92
C ILE A 31 -7.93 15.84 2.54
N VAL A 32 -8.65 14.99 1.79
CA VAL A 32 -9.13 13.70 2.31
C VAL A 32 -7.96 12.80 2.70
N HIS A 33 -6.89 12.78 1.90
CA HIS A 33 -5.70 11.97 2.14
C HIS A 33 -4.91 12.39 3.39
N GLU A 34 -4.74 13.70 3.60
CA GLU A 34 -3.91 14.25 4.69
C GLU A 34 -4.69 14.58 5.97
N THR A 35 -6.02 14.71 5.90
CA THR A 35 -6.85 15.11 7.05
C THR A 35 -7.72 13.97 7.57
N ILE A 36 -7.79 13.87 8.90
CA ILE A 36 -8.64 12.92 9.60
C ILE A 36 -10.03 13.56 9.79
N PRO A 37 -11.13 12.85 9.55
CA PRO A 37 -12.46 13.39 9.81
C PRO A 37 -12.66 13.71 11.30
N GLY A 38 -13.47 14.74 11.56
CA GLY A 38 -13.74 15.21 12.92
C GLY A 38 -14.66 14.29 13.71
N ILE A 39 -14.52 14.30 15.04
CA ILE A 39 -15.45 13.63 15.96
C ILE A 39 -16.82 14.34 15.90
N PRO A 40 -17.95 13.62 15.74
CA PRO A 40 -19.28 14.20 15.80
C PRO A 40 -19.51 14.96 17.12
N LYS A 41 -20.18 16.12 17.05
CA LYS A 41 -20.48 16.94 18.25
C LYS A 41 -21.36 16.19 19.27
N ASN A 42 -22.25 15.35 18.77
CA ASN A 42 -23.10 14.48 19.58
C ASN A 42 -22.85 13.03 19.15
N LEU A 43 -22.50 12.17 20.10
CA LEU A 43 -22.30 10.73 19.89
C LEU A 43 -23.63 9.95 19.90
N ASN A 44 -24.67 10.51 19.27
CA ASN A 44 -25.97 9.86 19.18
C ASN A 44 -25.84 8.56 18.40
N GLY A 45 -26.22 7.43 19.02
CA GLY A 45 -26.04 6.09 18.45
C GLY A 45 -24.76 5.37 18.90
N TYR A 46 -23.89 6.04 19.68
CA TYR A 46 -22.68 5.46 20.26
C TYR A 46 -22.74 5.50 21.80
N ASN A 47 -23.90 5.20 22.37
CA ASN A 47 -24.09 5.13 23.82
C ASN A 47 -23.12 4.08 24.41
N GLY A 48 -22.48 4.40 25.53
CA GLY A 48 -21.46 3.55 26.15
C GLY A 48 -20.01 3.87 25.73
N ILE A 49 -19.78 4.73 24.74
CA ILE A 49 -18.42 5.15 24.34
C ILE A 49 -17.95 6.39 25.12
N ASN A 50 -16.70 6.37 25.60
CA ASN A 50 -16.07 7.53 26.22
C ASN A 50 -14.66 7.77 25.65
N LEU A 51 -14.53 8.74 24.74
CA LEU A 51 -13.25 9.04 24.08
C LEU A 51 -12.21 9.68 25.00
N THR A 52 -12.64 10.34 26.08
CA THR A 52 -11.68 10.92 27.03
C THR A 52 -11.04 9.82 27.85
N GLU A 53 -11.85 8.88 28.34
CA GLU A 53 -11.40 7.69 29.04
C GLU A 53 -10.54 6.80 28.14
N ALA A 54 -10.97 6.54 26.90
CA ALA A 54 -10.19 5.79 25.92
C ALA A 54 -8.79 6.41 25.71
N TRP A 55 -8.71 7.74 25.59
CA TRP A 55 -7.44 8.42 25.45
C TRP A 55 -6.55 8.32 26.70
N LEU A 56 -7.13 8.41 27.91
CA LEU A 56 -6.39 8.26 29.16
C LEU A 56 -5.90 6.81 29.36
N ASP A 57 -6.72 5.84 28.98
CA ASP A 57 -6.33 4.42 28.97
C ASP A 57 -5.17 4.18 28.01
N LEU A 58 -5.15 4.85 26.85
CA LEU A 58 -4.04 4.80 25.89
C LEU A 58 -2.74 5.36 26.49
N ASP A 59 -2.81 6.50 27.18
CA ASP A 59 -1.66 7.11 27.85
C ASP A 59 -1.05 6.18 28.92
N VAL A 60 -1.88 5.37 29.60
CA VAL A 60 -1.41 4.38 30.58
C VAL A 60 -0.73 3.20 29.88
N LEU A 61 -1.39 2.62 28.87
CA LEU A 61 -0.88 1.46 28.11
C LEU A 61 0.47 1.78 27.46
N SER A 62 0.55 2.92 26.77
CA SER A 62 1.74 3.35 26.01
C SER A 62 2.73 4.19 26.82
N SER A 63 2.65 4.18 28.16
CA SER A 63 3.53 4.98 29.01
C SER A 63 5.01 4.55 28.95
N ARG A 64 5.28 3.30 28.58
CA ARG A 64 6.60 2.64 28.60
C ARG A 64 6.68 1.55 27.54
N TYR A 65 7.89 1.17 27.15
CA TYR A 65 8.10 0.06 26.21
C TYR A 65 7.69 -1.25 26.88
N HIS A 66 6.90 -2.06 26.19
CA HIS A 66 6.33 -3.27 26.76
C HIS A 66 6.40 -4.47 25.80
N PRO A 67 7.59 -4.80 25.25
CA PRO A 67 7.77 -6.04 24.49
C PRO A 67 7.53 -7.26 25.38
N PHE A 68 7.19 -8.40 24.80
CA PHE A 68 6.90 -9.63 25.55
C PHE A 68 7.98 -9.95 26.60
N ASN A 69 9.26 -9.80 26.25
CA ASN A 69 10.40 -10.03 27.13
C ASN A 69 10.74 -8.81 28.03
N SER A 70 9.74 -8.14 28.60
CA SER A 70 9.89 -7.06 29.58
C SER A 70 9.00 -7.26 30.81
N ARG A 71 9.34 -6.59 31.91
CA ARG A 71 8.50 -6.55 33.13
C ARG A 71 7.25 -5.69 32.91
N GLN A 72 7.38 -4.63 32.11
CA GLN A 72 6.29 -3.72 31.80
C GLN A 72 5.15 -4.44 31.06
N ASN A 73 5.45 -5.37 30.16
CA ASN A 73 4.44 -6.17 29.47
C ASN A 73 3.52 -6.95 30.44
N SER A 74 4.09 -7.56 31.49
CA SER A 74 3.30 -8.21 32.54
C SER A 74 2.41 -7.22 33.31
N ILE A 75 2.93 -6.02 33.61
CA ILE A 75 2.17 -4.95 34.28
C ILE A 75 1.00 -4.48 33.40
N VAL A 76 1.23 -4.26 32.10
CA VAL A 76 0.20 -3.84 31.15
C VAL A 76 -0.88 -4.92 31.03
N ARG A 77 -0.49 -6.19 30.92
CA ARG A 77 -1.42 -7.33 30.89
C ARG A 77 -2.33 -7.37 32.11
N ASP A 78 -1.76 -7.27 33.30
CA ASP A 78 -2.52 -7.30 34.55
C ASP A 78 -3.45 -6.07 34.67
N TRP A 79 -2.97 -4.89 34.23
CA TRP A 79 -3.78 -3.68 34.14
C TRP A 79 -4.97 -3.84 33.20
N ILE A 80 -4.79 -4.44 32.02
CA ILE A 80 -5.89 -4.72 31.07
C ILE A 80 -6.97 -5.59 31.72
N ILE A 81 -6.58 -6.67 32.43
CA ILE A 81 -7.52 -7.56 33.12
C ILE A 81 -8.36 -6.77 34.14
N VAL A 82 -7.70 -5.97 34.98
CA VAL A 82 -8.37 -5.11 35.97
C VAL A 82 -9.31 -4.11 35.28
N ARG A 83 -8.84 -3.49 34.20
CA ARG A 83 -9.62 -2.49 33.46
C ARG A 83 -10.88 -3.08 32.83
N ILE A 84 -10.80 -4.29 32.29
CA ILE A 84 -11.98 -5.01 31.78
C ILE A 84 -12.97 -5.27 32.91
N SER A 85 -12.52 -5.76 34.07
CA SER A 85 -13.39 -5.97 35.23
C SER A 85 -14.09 -4.69 35.67
N GLU A 86 -13.38 -3.56 35.75
CA GLU A 86 -13.98 -2.25 36.05
C GLU A 86 -15.06 -1.85 35.05
N ILE A 87 -14.83 -2.05 33.75
CA ILE A 87 -15.82 -1.76 32.70
C ILE A 87 -17.09 -2.59 32.88
N LEU A 88 -16.93 -3.89 33.17
CA LEU A 88 -18.06 -4.82 33.35
C LEU A 88 -18.86 -4.50 34.62
N ASP A 89 -18.18 -4.15 35.71
CA ASP A 89 -18.79 -3.74 36.97
C ASP A 89 -19.55 -2.41 36.82
N LEU A 90 -18.97 -1.43 36.11
CA LEU A 90 -19.61 -0.14 35.82
C LEU A 90 -20.89 -0.31 34.99
N ASN A 91 -20.91 -1.28 34.07
CA ASN A 91 -22.08 -1.58 33.26
C ASN A 91 -23.10 -2.51 33.97
N ASN A 92 -22.84 -2.92 35.21
CA ASN A 92 -23.69 -3.82 36.01
C ASN A 92 -24.03 -5.15 35.30
N ILE A 93 -23.08 -5.73 34.56
CA ILE A 93 -23.26 -6.99 33.84
C ILE A 93 -22.82 -8.19 34.70
N ASN A 94 -23.52 -9.31 34.58
CA ASN A 94 -23.12 -10.56 35.22
C ASN A 94 -21.94 -11.20 34.45
N TRP A 95 -20.75 -11.25 35.05
CA TRP A 95 -19.54 -11.79 34.41
C TRP A 95 -18.79 -12.77 35.31
N MET A 96 -17.89 -13.56 34.71
CA MET A 96 -17.00 -14.48 35.41
C MET A 96 -15.58 -14.47 34.83
N ILE A 97 -14.58 -14.79 35.67
CA ILE A 97 -13.20 -15.02 35.24
C ILE A 97 -12.87 -16.52 35.22
N VAL A 98 -12.21 -16.99 34.16
CA VAL A 98 -11.72 -18.35 33.99
C VAL A 98 -10.20 -18.31 33.90
N ASN A 99 -9.53 -18.89 34.90
CA ASN A 99 -8.06 -19.00 34.94
C ASN A 99 -7.54 -20.35 34.44
N GLU A 100 -8.36 -21.40 34.55
CA GLU A 100 -8.00 -22.75 34.11
C GLU A 100 -9.15 -23.32 33.27
N LEU A 101 -8.83 -23.84 32.09
CA LEU A 101 -9.76 -24.66 31.31
C LEU A 101 -9.80 -26.04 31.96
N SER A 102 -11.00 -26.58 32.14
CA SER A 102 -11.28 -27.87 32.78
C SER A 102 -10.88 -29.05 31.90
N GLU A 103 -9.58 -29.26 31.69
CA GLU A 103 -9.04 -30.54 31.23
C GLU A 103 -7.98 -31.04 32.24
N ASP A 104 -8.18 -32.27 32.74
CA ASP A 104 -7.31 -33.06 33.63
C ASP A 104 -7.30 -32.81 35.16
N VAL A 105 -8.47 -32.79 35.81
CA VAL A 105 -8.55 -33.00 37.29
C VAL A 105 -8.23 -34.46 37.72
N ASN A 106 -7.89 -35.38 36.81
CA ASN A 106 -7.66 -36.80 37.14
C ASN A 106 -6.20 -37.28 37.14
N LYS A 107 -5.19 -36.39 37.07
CA LYS A 107 -3.80 -36.77 37.35
C LYS A 107 -3.13 -35.73 38.24
N ASN A 108 -2.74 -36.16 39.43
CA ASN A 108 -1.93 -35.45 40.43
C ASN A 108 -2.69 -34.69 41.52
N GLN A 109 -3.68 -35.33 42.15
CA GLN A 109 -3.79 -35.18 43.61
C GLN A 109 -2.67 -36.01 44.25
N ASN A 110 -1.51 -35.39 44.46
CA ASN A 110 -0.54 -35.66 45.53
C ASN A 110 0.75 -34.89 45.24
N MET A 111 0.78 -33.59 45.51
CA MET A 111 1.99 -32.87 45.89
C MET A 111 1.60 -31.52 46.49
N MET A 112 1.51 -31.51 47.82
CA MET A 112 1.51 -30.29 48.63
C MET A 112 2.93 -29.74 48.63
N ASP A 113 3.12 -28.49 48.20
CA ASP A 113 4.29 -27.69 48.55
C ASP A 113 3.85 -26.61 49.56
N PRO A 114 4.40 -26.61 50.79
CA PRO A 114 4.18 -25.54 51.75
C PRO A 114 5.05 -24.33 51.36
N TRP A 115 4.68 -23.14 51.82
CA TRP A 115 5.40 -21.86 51.65
C TRP A 115 4.89 -20.89 50.57
N THR A 116 3.69 -20.34 50.78
CA THR A 116 3.48 -18.88 50.74
C THR A 116 2.30 -18.53 51.63
N GLY A 117 2.58 -17.98 52.81
CA GLY A 117 1.58 -17.44 53.71
C GLY A 117 1.32 -15.97 53.41
N SER A 118 0.16 -15.66 52.84
CA SER A 118 -0.60 -14.42 53.10
C SER A 118 -1.94 -14.42 52.33
N ASN A 119 -3.01 -14.77 53.07
CA ASN A 119 -4.45 -14.54 52.87
C ASN A 119 -5.05 -14.42 51.45
N PRO A 120 -5.85 -15.42 51.00
CA PRO A 120 -6.89 -15.24 50.01
C PRO A 120 -8.17 -14.66 50.64
N LEU A 121 -8.81 -13.75 49.92
CA LEU A 121 -10.13 -13.21 50.21
C LEU A 121 -11.19 -14.34 50.27
N ALA A 122 -12.15 -14.14 51.16
CA ALA A 122 -13.15 -15.07 51.67
C ALA A 122 -13.82 -16.01 50.63
N TYR A 123 -13.64 -17.31 50.85
CA TYR A 123 -14.39 -18.40 50.22
C TYR A 123 -15.68 -18.63 51.02
N ASN A 124 -16.84 -18.35 50.43
CA ASN A 124 -18.11 -18.59 51.11
C ASN A 124 -18.47 -20.09 51.02
N GLN A 125 -18.46 -20.76 52.18
CA GLN A 125 -18.83 -22.15 52.36
C GLN A 125 -20.35 -22.33 52.24
N SER A 126 -20.83 -22.66 51.05
CA SER A 126 -22.09 -23.39 50.90
C SER A 126 -22.06 -24.19 49.61
N GLY A 127 -21.52 -25.42 49.71
CA GLY A 127 -21.57 -26.42 48.66
C GLY A 127 -23.02 -26.79 48.32
N LYS A 128 -23.54 -26.16 47.27
CA LYS A 128 -24.63 -26.63 46.42
C LYS A 128 -24.36 -26.08 45.03
N TYR A 129 -24.04 -26.96 44.08
CA TYR A 129 -24.02 -26.64 42.65
C TYR A 129 -25.42 -26.15 42.25
N LEU A 130 -25.61 -24.84 42.20
CA LEU A 130 -26.73 -24.24 41.50
C LEU A 130 -26.52 -24.53 40.01
N LYS A 131 -27.49 -25.21 39.40
CA LYS A 131 -27.67 -25.26 37.94
C LYS A 131 -27.42 -23.84 37.40
N GLY A 132 -26.39 -23.71 36.55
CA GLY A 132 -25.67 -22.47 36.29
C GLY A 132 -26.55 -21.27 35.90
N SER A 133 -26.35 -20.16 36.61
CA SER A 133 -26.64 -18.85 36.06
C SER A 133 -25.70 -18.65 34.87
N ALA A 134 -26.25 -18.49 33.66
CA ALA A 134 -25.44 -18.13 32.51
C ALA A 134 -24.94 -16.69 32.71
N HIS A 135 -23.61 -16.53 32.75
CA HIS A 135 -22.98 -15.22 32.75
C HIS A 135 -23.07 -14.63 31.33
N ASP A 136 -23.29 -13.32 31.24
CA ASP A 136 -23.40 -12.63 29.95
C ASP A 136 -22.03 -12.33 29.35
N VAL A 137 -21.00 -12.23 30.21
CA VAL A 137 -19.60 -12.07 29.78
C VAL A 137 -18.70 -13.07 30.49
N THR A 138 -17.75 -13.65 29.76
CA THR A 138 -16.70 -14.51 30.31
C THR A 138 -15.33 -13.96 29.94
N LEU A 139 -14.50 -13.69 30.94
CA LEU A 139 -13.12 -13.27 30.81
C LEU A 139 -12.19 -14.47 31.03
N PHE A 140 -11.44 -14.87 30.00
CA PHE A 140 -10.42 -15.91 30.11
C PHE A 140 -9.05 -15.26 30.30
N ASN A 141 -8.43 -15.59 31.43
CA ASN A 141 -7.03 -15.32 31.71
C ASN A 141 -6.22 -16.48 31.15
N ASP A 142 -5.93 -16.45 29.85
CA ASP A 142 -5.31 -17.58 29.16
C ASP A 142 -3.82 -17.70 29.47
N LEU A 143 -3.52 -18.63 30.36
CA LEU A 143 -2.18 -19.06 30.75
C LEU A 143 -2.01 -20.57 30.51
N GLN A 144 -2.73 -21.14 29.54
CA GLN A 144 -2.66 -22.57 29.23
C GLN A 144 -2.31 -22.84 27.77
N THR A 145 -2.75 -21.99 26.84
CA THR A 145 -2.49 -22.22 25.42
C THR A 145 -1.01 -22.06 25.08
N ASN A 146 -0.46 -23.08 24.45
CA ASN A 146 0.93 -23.11 23.99
C ASN A 146 0.94 -23.30 22.48
N TYR A 147 1.98 -22.75 21.85
CA TYR A 147 2.23 -22.90 20.43
C TYR A 147 3.58 -23.59 20.22
N THR A 148 3.57 -24.69 19.48
CA THR A 148 4.77 -25.38 19.02
C THR A 148 4.66 -25.57 17.53
N ASN A 149 5.67 -25.14 16.78
CA ASN A 149 5.74 -25.36 15.34
C ASN A 149 7.13 -25.84 14.91
N THR A 150 7.11 -26.78 13.97
CA THR A 150 8.25 -27.38 13.28
C THR A 150 8.19 -27.01 11.79
N VAL A 151 8.50 -25.73 11.51
CA VAL A 151 8.87 -25.11 10.22
C VAL A 151 7.79 -24.69 9.20
N LEU A 152 7.77 -23.38 8.94
CA LEU A 152 8.05 -22.75 7.63
C LEU A 152 8.51 -21.30 7.88
N SER A 153 9.71 -20.94 7.41
CA SER A 153 10.01 -19.53 7.12
C SER A 153 9.07 -19.06 6.02
N ASN A 154 8.44 -17.91 6.20
CA ASN A 154 7.44 -17.28 5.32
C ASN A 154 7.37 -17.82 3.88
N VAL A 155 6.20 -18.35 3.56
CA VAL A 155 5.74 -18.71 2.23
C VAL A 155 6.02 -17.53 1.27
N ARG A 156 6.97 -17.72 0.33
CA ARG A 156 7.29 -16.91 -0.88
C ARG A 156 8.60 -16.11 -0.95
N ILE A 157 9.61 -16.36 -0.12
CA ILE A 157 10.98 -15.90 -0.46
C ILE A 157 11.65 -16.98 -1.33
N LYS A 158 11.88 -16.68 -2.62
CA LYS A 158 12.68 -17.54 -3.51
C LYS A 158 14.14 -17.55 -3.02
N GLY A 159 14.51 -18.64 -2.35
CA GLY A 159 15.85 -18.93 -1.86
C GLY A 159 15.70 -19.90 -0.69
N ARG A 160 16.17 -21.14 -0.84
CA ARG A 160 16.03 -22.20 0.18
C ARG A 160 16.75 -21.76 1.47
N ARG A 161 16.00 -21.31 2.47
CA ARG A 161 16.49 -21.13 3.84
C ARG A 161 16.07 -22.34 4.69
N PRO A 162 16.89 -22.79 5.64
CA PRO A 162 16.44 -23.74 6.66
C PRO A 162 15.29 -23.11 7.49
N GLY A 163 14.46 -23.96 8.07
CA GLY A 163 13.31 -23.51 8.84
C GLY A 163 13.67 -22.91 10.20
N VAL A 164 12.86 -21.97 10.68
CA VAL A 164 12.85 -21.56 12.10
C VAL A 164 11.74 -22.33 12.81
N SER A 165 12.10 -23.05 13.86
CA SER A 165 11.16 -23.73 14.75
C SER A 165 10.88 -22.85 15.97
N THR A 166 9.69 -22.97 16.56
CA THR A 166 9.33 -22.14 17.72
C THR A 166 8.50 -22.90 18.74
N TYR A 167 8.81 -22.66 20.02
CA TYR A 167 7.96 -22.96 21.16
C TYR A 167 7.63 -21.67 21.90
N PHE A 168 6.34 -21.43 22.12
CA PHE A 168 5.82 -20.24 22.79
C PHE A 168 4.71 -20.60 23.79
N GLU A 169 4.87 -20.16 25.03
CA GLU A 169 3.82 -20.23 26.05
C GLU A 169 2.96 -18.95 25.99
N GLY A 170 1.72 -19.06 25.51
CA GLY A 170 0.84 -17.91 25.27
C GLY A 170 0.28 -17.28 26.54
N SER A 171 0.16 -15.95 26.56
CA SER A 171 -0.35 -15.19 27.71
C SER A 171 -1.52 -14.28 27.32
N ASN A 172 -2.43 -14.79 26.48
CA ASN A 172 -3.50 -14.00 25.89
C ASN A 172 -4.56 -13.61 26.93
N ILE A 173 -5.36 -12.60 26.60
CA ILE A 173 -6.58 -12.23 27.32
C ILE A 173 -7.74 -12.36 26.33
N ILE A 174 -8.76 -13.13 26.68
CA ILE A 174 -9.90 -13.41 25.79
C ILE A 174 -11.18 -13.02 26.52
N VAL A 175 -12.03 -12.23 25.87
CA VAL A 175 -13.33 -11.83 26.42
C VAL A 175 -14.42 -12.34 25.49
N TYR A 176 -15.31 -13.18 26.00
CA TYR A 176 -16.51 -13.61 25.30
C TYR A 176 -17.72 -12.83 25.80
N ILE A 177 -18.36 -12.08 24.90
CA ILE A 177 -19.61 -11.36 25.13
C ILE A 177 -20.73 -12.15 24.47
N ARG A 178 -21.69 -12.60 25.27
CA ARG A 178 -22.80 -13.44 24.81
C ARG A 178 -23.78 -12.62 23.97
N GLY A 179 -24.04 -13.10 22.76
CA GLY A 179 -25.08 -12.54 21.90
C GLY A 179 -26.49 -12.94 22.32
N VAL A 180 -27.48 -12.16 21.91
CA VAL A 180 -28.90 -12.41 22.21
C VAL A 180 -29.36 -13.77 21.67
N GLN A 181 -28.81 -14.22 20.53
CA GLN A 181 -29.15 -15.49 19.90
C GLN A 181 -28.27 -16.67 20.38
N ASP A 182 -27.30 -16.43 21.26
CA ASP A 182 -26.42 -17.50 21.75
C ASP A 182 -27.07 -18.24 22.93
N GLU A 183 -26.97 -19.57 22.90
CA GLU A 183 -27.49 -20.42 23.96
C GLU A 183 -26.79 -20.10 25.30
N PRO A 184 -27.55 -19.98 26.40
CA PRO A 184 -26.99 -19.74 27.72
C PRO A 184 -26.17 -20.95 28.20
N GLY A 185 -24.94 -20.72 28.68
CA GLY A 185 -24.10 -21.75 29.28
C GLY A 185 -22.62 -21.65 28.88
N GLN A 186 -21.80 -22.50 29.49
CA GLN A 186 -20.36 -22.58 29.24
C GLN A 186 -20.08 -23.57 28.10
N TRP A 187 -20.39 -23.19 26.86
CA TRP A 187 -20.24 -24.07 25.69
C TRP A 187 -18.79 -24.52 25.41
N TRP A 188 -17.82 -23.86 26.03
CA TRP A 188 -16.39 -24.19 25.98
C TRP A 188 -15.95 -25.25 27.01
N ASP A 189 -16.77 -25.58 28.01
CA ASP A 189 -16.46 -26.60 29.01
C ASP A 189 -16.86 -28.00 28.51
N PHE A 190 -15.89 -28.77 28.02
CA PHE A 190 -16.10 -30.12 27.51
C PHE A 190 -16.27 -31.18 28.61
N SER A 191 -16.08 -30.83 29.90
CA SER A 191 -16.21 -31.76 31.02
C SER A 191 -17.68 -32.12 31.33
N SER A 192 -18.62 -31.25 30.97
CA SER A 192 -20.04 -31.39 31.28
C SER A 192 -20.86 -32.03 30.14
N SER A 193 -20.62 -33.32 29.89
CA SER A 193 -21.62 -34.28 29.35
C SER A 193 -22.22 -34.09 27.93
N LYS A 194 -22.03 -35.11 27.09
CA LYS A 194 -22.97 -35.68 26.08
C LYS A 194 -23.61 -34.79 24.99
N ILE A 195 -23.37 -33.49 24.90
CA ILE A 195 -23.85 -32.66 23.78
C ILE A 195 -22.72 -32.47 22.77
N ARG A 196 -22.41 -33.54 22.04
CA ARG A 196 -21.69 -33.43 20.76
C ARG A 196 -22.62 -32.72 19.76
N HIS A 197 -22.26 -31.50 19.38
CA HIS A 197 -22.67 -30.84 18.14
C HIS A 197 -24.13 -30.40 17.97
N LYS A 198 -24.68 -29.56 18.86
CA LYS A 198 -25.59 -28.50 18.37
C LYS A 198 -24.75 -27.26 18.16
N ARG A 199 -24.38 -27.05 16.88
CA ARG A 199 -23.37 -26.08 16.44
C ARG A 199 -23.71 -24.69 17.00
N ALA A 200 -22.88 -24.19 17.91
CA ALA A 200 -22.83 -22.76 18.18
C ALA A 200 -22.62 -22.10 16.82
N ASN A 201 -23.51 -21.17 16.53
CA ASN A 201 -23.89 -20.86 15.17
C ASN A 201 -22.80 -19.99 14.51
N GLY A 202 -21.66 -19.74 15.18
CA GLY A 202 -20.52 -18.96 14.74
C GLY A 202 -20.58 -17.53 15.27
N GLY A 203 -19.45 -17.00 15.76
CA GLY A 203 -19.30 -15.64 16.27
C GLY A 203 -18.24 -14.80 15.56
N VAL A 204 -18.09 -13.57 16.04
CA VAL A 204 -17.16 -12.55 15.49
C VAL A 204 -15.97 -12.38 16.42
N LEU A 205 -14.75 -12.46 15.89
CA LEU A 205 -13.51 -12.15 16.60
C LEU A 205 -13.11 -10.69 16.36
N VAL A 206 -12.71 -9.97 17.40
CA VAL A 206 -11.96 -8.72 17.29
C VAL A 206 -10.58 -8.97 17.89
N ASN A 207 -9.53 -8.76 17.10
CA ASN A 207 -8.14 -8.98 17.51
C ASN A 207 -7.38 -7.66 17.57
N ALA A 208 -6.55 -7.53 18.60
CA ALA A 208 -5.54 -6.49 18.80
C ALA A 208 -4.39 -7.08 19.61
N HIS A 209 -3.14 -6.67 19.35
CA HIS A 209 -2.00 -7.10 20.16
C HIS A 209 -1.62 -6.03 21.18
N PHE A 210 -1.22 -6.43 22.38
CA PHE A 210 -0.89 -5.48 23.45
C PHE A 210 0.59 -5.36 23.76
N ASP A 211 1.48 -6.15 23.14
CA ASP A 211 2.92 -5.90 23.19
C ASP A 211 3.31 -4.76 22.25
N SER A 212 4.40 -4.06 22.61
CA SER A 212 5.07 -3.12 21.72
C SER A 212 6.44 -3.67 21.31
N VAL A 213 7.04 -3.16 20.24
CA VAL A 213 8.50 -3.31 20.05
C VAL A 213 9.32 -2.79 21.25
N SER A 214 10.53 -3.31 21.42
CA SER A 214 11.45 -2.92 22.51
C SER A 214 12.02 -1.50 22.41
N THR A 215 11.78 -0.80 21.30
CA THR A 215 12.25 0.58 21.03
C THR A 215 11.13 1.58 20.77
N GLY A 216 9.88 1.22 21.04
CA GLY A 216 8.70 2.04 20.74
C GLY A 216 7.60 1.87 21.78
N TYR A 217 6.82 2.92 21.99
CA TYR A 217 5.79 2.95 23.04
C TYR A 217 4.51 2.20 22.65
N GLY A 218 4.32 1.90 21.36
CA GLY A 218 3.17 1.15 20.87
C GLY A 218 1.85 1.88 20.99
N ALA A 219 1.84 3.22 20.87
CA ALA A 219 0.59 3.98 21.00
C ALA A 219 -0.36 3.72 19.83
N THR A 220 0.17 3.61 18.60
CA THR A 220 -0.65 3.23 17.43
C THR A 220 -0.46 1.77 17.05
N ASP A 221 0.60 1.14 17.55
CA ASP A 221 1.04 -0.22 17.23
C ASP A 221 1.20 -1.07 18.51
N ASP A 222 0.14 -1.67 19.04
CA ASP A 222 -1.27 -1.56 18.64
C ASP A 222 -2.14 -0.98 19.78
N GLY A 223 -1.61 0.00 20.51
CA GLY A 223 -2.30 0.61 21.65
C GLY A 223 -3.71 1.13 21.31
N ILE A 224 -3.90 1.81 20.18
CA ILE A 224 -5.23 2.25 19.75
C ILE A 224 -6.14 1.06 19.41
N GLY A 225 -5.63 -0.04 18.84
CA GLY A 225 -6.40 -1.26 18.61
C GLY A 225 -6.87 -1.88 19.93
N VAL A 226 -5.99 -2.00 20.92
CA VAL A 226 -6.32 -2.47 22.27
C VAL A 226 -7.38 -1.58 22.94
N ILE A 227 -7.19 -0.26 22.90
CA ILE A 227 -8.18 0.68 23.46
C ILE A 227 -9.50 0.62 22.69
N THR A 228 -9.47 0.44 21.37
CA THR A 228 -10.68 0.22 20.57
C THR A 228 -11.40 -1.04 21.03
N ALA A 229 -10.69 -2.14 21.27
CA ALA A 229 -11.24 -3.36 21.81
C ALA A 229 -11.84 -3.17 23.22
N LEU A 230 -11.19 -2.43 24.12
CA LEU A 230 -11.76 -2.08 25.44
C LEU A 230 -13.04 -1.26 25.32
N GLN A 231 -13.09 -0.29 24.39
CA GLN A 231 -14.30 0.48 24.12
C GLN A 231 -15.41 -0.36 23.49
N LEU A 232 -15.08 -1.37 22.67
CA LEU A 232 -16.05 -2.33 22.16
C LEU A 232 -16.62 -3.22 23.27
N ILE A 233 -15.81 -3.66 24.24
CA ILE A 233 -16.31 -4.34 25.46
C ILE A 233 -17.35 -3.45 26.13
N LYS A 234 -16.99 -2.19 26.40
CA LYS A 234 -17.88 -1.23 27.05
C LYS A 234 -19.16 -0.97 26.26
N TYR A 235 -19.05 -0.84 24.95
CA TYR A 235 -20.18 -0.62 24.05
C TYR A 235 -21.14 -1.81 24.05
N PHE A 236 -20.66 -3.03 23.77
CA PHE A 236 -21.50 -4.23 23.63
C PHE A 236 -22.05 -4.77 24.96
N THR A 237 -21.50 -4.32 26.09
CA THR A 237 -22.01 -4.64 27.43
C THR A 237 -22.97 -3.59 27.97
N THR A 238 -23.17 -2.49 27.23
CA THR A 238 -24.24 -1.54 27.52
C THR A 238 -25.60 -2.17 27.11
N PRO A 239 -26.66 -2.11 27.96
CA PRO A 239 -27.92 -2.82 27.71
C PRO A 239 -28.58 -2.59 26.34
N GLU A 240 -28.39 -1.42 25.75
CA GLU A 240 -28.98 -1.02 24.46
C GLU A 240 -28.26 -1.62 23.25
N ASN A 241 -27.05 -2.14 23.45
CA ASN A 241 -26.10 -2.49 22.39
C ASN A 241 -25.70 -3.97 22.41
N GLN A 242 -26.40 -4.83 23.16
CA GLN A 242 -26.06 -6.25 23.22
C GLN A 242 -26.02 -6.85 21.80
N PRO A 243 -24.93 -7.53 21.38
CA PRO A 243 -24.80 -7.99 20.01
C PRO A 243 -25.78 -9.12 19.71
N GLU A 244 -26.21 -9.27 18.45
CA GLU A 244 -27.11 -10.37 18.07
C GLU A 244 -26.44 -11.73 18.22
N ARG A 245 -25.12 -11.78 18.03
CA ARG A 245 -24.27 -12.98 18.07
C ARG A 245 -23.00 -12.73 18.85
N GLY A 246 -22.46 -13.79 19.44
CA GLY A 246 -21.34 -13.68 20.34
C GLY A 246 -20.11 -13.02 19.71
N VAL A 247 -19.55 -12.08 20.46
CA VAL A 247 -18.32 -11.39 20.11
C VAL A 247 -17.22 -11.90 21.02
N VAL A 248 -16.12 -12.35 20.42
CA VAL A 248 -14.89 -12.72 21.11
C VAL A 248 -13.88 -11.61 20.87
N ILE A 249 -13.35 -11.03 21.93
CA ILE A 249 -12.29 -10.03 21.88
C ILE A 249 -11.01 -10.72 22.34
N LEU A 250 -9.99 -10.71 21.48
CA LEU A 250 -8.68 -11.28 21.73
C LEU A 250 -7.67 -10.13 21.85
N LEU A 251 -7.10 -9.99 23.03
CA LEU A 251 -5.94 -9.16 23.30
C LEU A 251 -4.75 -10.10 23.42
N ASN A 252 -3.98 -10.23 22.34
CA ASN A 252 -2.91 -11.20 22.26
C ASN A 252 -1.53 -10.55 22.56
N ASN A 253 -0.53 -11.40 22.79
CA ASN A 253 0.81 -10.98 23.18
C ASN A 253 1.86 -11.60 22.25
N ASN A 254 2.99 -10.92 22.09
CA ASN A 254 4.13 -11.35 21.28
C ASN A 254 3.81 -11.44 19.77
N GLU A 255 3.07 -10.44 19.26
CA GLU A 255 2.86 -10.23 17.83
C GLU A 255 4.18 -9.82 17.17
N GLU A 256 4.86 -8.85 17.78
CA GLU A 256 5.98 -8.07 17.22
C GLU A 256 7.25 -8.88 16.93
N ASP A 257 7.34 -10.08 17.50
CA ASP A 257 8.46 -11.02 17.33
C ASP A 257 8.07 -12.27 16.52
N GLY A 258 6.79 -12.47 16.19
CA GLY A 258 6.39 -13.59 15.34
C GLY A 258 4.91 -14.02 15.31
N LEU A 259 3.96 -13.13 15.61
CA LEU A 259 2.51 -13.40 15.62
C LEU A 259 2.13 -14.52 16.60
N TYR A 260 2.91 -14.70 17.66
CA TYR A 260 2.86 -15.91 18.48
C TYR A 260 1.60 -15.97 19.36
N GLY A 261 1.09 -14.81 19.78
CA GLY A 261 -0.17 -14.68 20.52
C GLY A 261 -1.36 -15.23 19.75
N ALA A 262 -1.58 -14.77 18.52
CA ALA A 262 -2.65 -15.27 17.65
C ALA A 262 -2.47 -16.77 17.33
N LYS A 263 -1.24 -17.23 17.11
CA LYS A 263 -0.94 -18.66 16.88
C LYS A 263 -1.28 -19.53 18.08
N ALA A 264 -0.98 -19.07 19.30
CA ALA A 264 -1.37 -19.76 20.54
C ALA A 264 -2.89 -19.79 20.73
N PHE A 265 -3.60 -18.71 20.37
CA PHE A 265 -5.05 -18.63 20.47
C PHE A 265 -5.78 -19.72 19.67
N LEU A 266 -5.25 -20.19 18.54
CA LEU A 266 -5.87 -21.25 17.75
C LEU A 266 -6.02 -22.58 18.52
N SER A 267 -5.26 -22.78 19.61
CA SER A 267 -5.40 -23.92 20.51
C SER A 267 -6.48 -23.72 21.58
N HIS A 268 -7.00 -22.51 21.76
CA HIS A 268 -8.05 -22.20 22.73
C HIS A 268 -9.41 -22.73 22.27
N PRO A 269 -10.27 -23.26 23.16
CA PRO A 269 -11.62 -23.74 22.81
C PRO A 269 -12.48 -22.72 22.04
N THR A 270 -12.33 -21.43 22.36
CA THR A 270 -13.09 -20.35 21.72
C THR A 270 -12.72 -20.15 20.25
N ALA A 271 -11.54 -20.57 19.80
CA ALA A 271 -11.16 -20.48 18.39
C ALA A 271 -12.16 -21.25 17.50
N SER A 272 -12.67 -22.39 17.97
CA SER A 272 -13.63 -23.20 17.22
C SER A 272 -14.99 -22.51 16.96
N PHE A 273 -15.32 -21.49 17.77
CA PHE A 273 -16.54 -20.69 17.65
C PHE A 273 -16.45 -19.60 16.58
N ILE A 274 -15.23 -19.19 16.19
CA ILE A 274 -15.04 -18.06 15.29
C ILE A 274 -15.42 -18.42 13.84
N ARG A 275 -16.07 -17.47 13.17
CA ARG A 275 -16.36 -17.54 11.73
C ARG A 275 -15.88 -16.30 10.99
N THR A 276 -16.14 -15.14 11.57
CA THR A 276 -15.67 -13.86 11.03
C THR A 276 -14.76 -13.14 12.00
N PHE A 277 -13.90 -12.26 11.48
CA PHE A 277 -13.00 -11.48 12.34
C PHE A 277 -12.72 -10.07 11.82
N LEU A 278 -12.35 -9.18 12.75
CA LEU A 278 -11.79 -7.85 12.50
C LEU A 278 -10.45 -7.76 13.22
N ASN A 279 -9.36 -7.63 12.47
CA ASN A 279 -8.02 -7.34 12.99
C ASN A 279 -7.79 -5.82 13.02
N LEU A 280 -7.33 -5.31 14.15
CA LEU A 280 -6.93 -3.91 14.34
C LEU A 280 -5.41 -3.86 14.45
N GLU A 281 -4.79 -2.87 13.79
CA GLU A 281 -3.33 -2.85 13.65
C GLU A 281 -2.69 -1.46 13.46
N GLY A 282 -1.36 -1.39 13.58
CA GLY A 282 -0.62 -0.12 13.65
C GLY A 282 0.62 0.06 12.77
N ALA A 283 0.57 -0.02 11.43
CA ALA A 283 1.77 0.17 10.60
C ALA A 283 2.28 1.64 10.41
N GLY A 284 1.93 2.57 11.32
CA GLY A 284 2.30 3.98 11.27
C GLY A 284 1.71 4.80 12.41
N ALA A 285 2.29 5.96 12.73
CA ALA A 285 1.95 6.76 13.91
C ALA A 285 0.63 7.58 13.81
N GLY A 286 -0.44 6.98 13.29
CA GLY A 286 -1.80 7.54 13.30
C GLY A 286 -2.38 7.86 11.92
N GLY A 287 -3.17 8.92 11.83
CA GLY A 287 -3.92 9.27 10.60
C GLY A 287 -5.28 8.57 10.51
N ARG A 288 -5.75 8.33 9.28
CA ARG A 288 -6.94 7.51 9.01
C ARG A 288 -6.54 6.04 9.05
N ALA A 289 -7.32 5.24 9.79
CA ALA A 289 -7.20 3.79 9.74
C ALA A 289 -7.75 3.29 8.39
N VAL A 290 -6.91 2.61 7.62
CA VAL A 290 -7.21 2.15 6.26
C VAL A 290 -7.52 0.65 6.28
N LEU A 291 -8.48 0.22 5.46
CA LEU A 291 -8.68 -1.21 5.20
C LEU A 291 -7.51 -1.74 4.36
N PHE A 292 -6.59 -2.48 4.99
CA PHE A 292 -5.43 -3.10 4.35
C PHE A 292 -5.83 -4.30 3.50
N ARG A 293 -6.60 -5.21 4.11
CA ARG A 293 -6.94 -6.50 3.54
C ARG A 293 -8.35 -6.91 3.91
N SER A 294 -8.94 -7.74 3.06
CA SER A 294 -10.23 -8.36 3.30
C SER A 294 -10.24 -9.73 2.63
N THR A 295 -10.86 -10.72 3.26
CA THR A 295 -10.93 -12.09 2.71
C THR A 295 -11.88 -12.19 1.52
N ASP A 296 -12.97 -11.43 1.52
CA ASP A 296 -14.03 -11.54 0.52
C ASP A 296 -15.00 -10.35 0.55
N MET A 297 -15.84 -10.26 -0.49
CA MET A 297 -16.80 -9.18 -0.71
C MET A 297 -17.85 -9.10 0.40
N GLU A 298 -18.35 -10.22 0.91
CA GLU A 298 -19.44 -10.25 1.89
C GLU A 298 -18.99 -9.66 3.23
N VAL A 299 -17.77 -10.00 3.70
CA VAL A 299 -17.20 -9.39 4.90
C VAL A 299 -16.79 -7.93 4.64
N THR A 300 -16.27 -7.61 3.45
CA THR A 300 -15.97 -6.21 3.06
C THR A 300 -17.19 -5.29 3.17
N ARG A 301 -18.39 -5.83 2.91
CA ARG A 301 -19.65 -5.06 3.05
C ARG A 301 -19.88 -4.55 4.47
N ALA A 302 -19.35 -5.24 5.49
CA ALA A 302 -19.42 -4.76 6.87
C ALA A 302 -18.72 -3.40 7.03
N TYR A 303 -17.50 -3.27 6.49
CA TYR A 303 -16.71 -2.04 6.55
C TYR A 303 -17.34 -0.87 5.76
N SER A 304 -18.15 -1.16 4.74
CA SER A 304 -18.82 -0.12 3.94
C SER A 304 -19.81 0.75 4.72
N ASN A 305 -20.27 0.27 5.88
CA ASN A 305 -21.14 1.03 6.78
C ASN A 305 -20.37 1.99 7.71
N SER A 306 -19.03 1.96 7.69
CA SER A 306 -18.21 2.92 8.43
C SER A 306 -18.60 4.35 8.05
N PRO A 307 -18.67 5.31 9.00
CA PRO A 307 -19.00 6.71 8.70
C PRO A 307 -18.00 7.38 7.74
N HIS A 308 -16.75 6.93 7.79
CA HIS A 308 -15.64 7.46 7.01
C HIS A 308 -14.79 6.30 6.46
N PRO A 309 -15.31 5.55 5.47
CA PRO A 309 -14.60 4.40 4.94
C PRO A 309 -13.36 4.88 4.18
N PHE A 310 -12.24 4.20 4.37
CA PHE A 310 -10.98 4.55 3.72
C PHE A 310 -10.21 3.29 3.32
N GLY A 311 -9.87 3.17 2.04
CA GLY A 311 -9.09 2.03 1.55
C GLY A 311 -9.42 1.63 0.13
N THR A 312 -8.54 0.83 -0.45
CA THR A 312 -8.69 0.28 -1.80
C THR A 312 -8.09 -1.12 -1.89
N VAL A 313 -8.70 -1.97 -2.73
CA VAL A 313 -8.27 -3.35 -2.98
C VAL A 313 -6.83 -3.46 -3.50
N VAL A 314 -6.25 -2.36 -3.99
CA VAL A 314 -4.85 -2.31 -4.44
C VAL A 314 -3.87 -2.68 -3.32
N GLY A 315 -4.16 -2.30 -2.07
CA GLY A 315 -3.35 -2.72 -0.92
C GLY A 315 -3.40 -4.24 -0.72
N ALA A 316 -4.62 -4.79 -0.72
CA ALA A 316 -4.84 -6.23 -0.56
C ALA A 316 -4.18 -7.07 -1.66
N ASP A 317 -4.26 -6.64 -2.92
CA ASP A 317 -3.57 -7.27 -4.03
C ASP A 317 -2.04 -7.18 -3.89
N GLY A 318 -1.52 -6.08 -3.36
CA GLY A 318 -0.10 -5.90 -3.05
C GLY A 318 0.42 -6.94 -2.04
N PHE A 319 -0.34 -7.22 -0.99
CA PHE A 319 -0.07 -8.32 -0.06
C PHE A 319 -0.21 -9.68 -0.73
N ALA A 320 -1.28 -9.91 -1.50
CA ALA A 320 -1.53 -11.20 -2.18
C ALA A 320 -0.44 -11.55 -3.21
N LEU A 321 0.19 -10.54 -3.82
CA LEU A 321 1.31 -10.68 -4.75
C LEU A 321 2.67 -10.78 -4.05
N GLY A 322 2.75 -10.62 -2.73
CA GLY A 322 4.00 -10.63 -1.97
C GLY A 322 4.89 -9.41 -2.22
N MET A 323 4.31 -8.30 -2.71
CA MET A 323 5.04 -7.03 -2.84
C MET A 323 5.26 -6.36 -1.49
N ILE A 324 4.37 -6.63 -0.53
CA ILE A 324 4.49 -6.20 0.86
C ILE A 324 4.97 -7.40 1.67
N LYS A 325 6.10 -7.25 2.37
CA LYS A 325 6.76 -8.31 3.15
C LYS A 325 6.41 -8.32 4.64
N SER A 326 5.58 -7.37 5.08
CA SER A 326 5.05 -7.30 6.44
C SER A 326 3.84 -8.22 6.56
N GLU A 327 3.64 -8.80 7.72
CA GLU A 327 2.42 -9.53 8.06
C GLU A 327 1.84 -9.00 9.37
N THR A 328 0.64 -9.45 9.69
CA THR A 328 -0.09 -9.14 10.92
C THR A 328 -0.86 -10.41 11.32
N ASP A 329 -1.48 -10.43 12.50
CA ASP A 329 -2.29 -11.56 12.96
C ASP A 329 -3.43 -11.96 11.99
N TYR A 330 -3.84 -11.07 11.09
CA TYR A 330 -4.77 -11.37 10.00
C TYR A 330 -4.41 -12.65 9.24
N VAL A 331 -3.11 -12.90 8.98
CA VAL A 331 -2.69 -14.09 8.24
C VAL A 331 -2.94 -15.37 9.01
N VAL A 332 -2.74 -15.35 10.34
CA VAL A 332 -2.97 -16.50 11.21
C VAL A 332 -4.43 -16.94 11.14
N PHE A 333 -5.36 -15.99 11.25
CA PHE A 333 -6.80 -16.28 11.19
C PHE A 333 -7.29 -16.67 9.79
N ARG A 334 -6.76 -16.01 8.75
CA ARG A 334 -7.08 -16.34 7.35
C ARG A 334 -6.62 -17.76 7.00
N GLU A 335 -5.44 -18.17 7.45
CA GLU A 335 -4.89 -19.52 7.20
C GLU A 335 -5.68 -20.62 7.92
N GLU A 336 -6.24 -20.33 9.10
CA GLU A 336 -7.21 -21.23 9.77
C GLU A 336 -8.56 -21.32 9.02
N GLY A 337 -8.81 -20.40 8.08
CA GLY A 337 -10.01 -20.37 7.25
C GLY A 337 -11.10 -19.42 7.75
N TYR A 338 -10.81 -18.56 8.72
CA TYR A 338 -11.73 -17.50 9.14
C TYR A 338 -11.82 -16.41 8.06
N ARG A 339 -12.97 -15.71 8.01
CA ARG A 339 -13.25 -14.66 7.03
C ARG A 339 -13.23 -13.28 7.70
N GLY A 340 -12.41 -12.34 7.27
CA GLY A 340 -12.21 -11.12 8.05
C GLY A 340 -11.61 -9.95 7.33
N LEU A 341 -11.46 -8.88 8.10
CA LEU A 341 -10.94 -7.57 7.69
C LEU A 341 -9.68 -7.25 8.49
N ASP A 342 -8.78 -6.50 7.87
CA ASP A 342 -7.55 -6.01 8.48
C ASP A 342 -7.52 -4.48 8.35
N VAL A 343 -7.69 -3.77 9.47
CA VAL A 343 -7.80 -2.31 9.51
C VAL A 343 -6.61 -1.77 10.29
N ALA A 344 -5.81 -0.93 9.65
CA ALA A 344 -4.55 -0.49 10.20
C ALA A 344 -4.25 0.99 10.02
N PHE A 345 -3.48 1.58 10.92
CA PHE A 345 -2.76 2.81 10.59
C PHE A 345 -1.60 2.52 9.63
N TRP A 346 -1.22 3.51 8.82
CA TRP A 346 -0.26 3.27 7.74
C TRP A 346 0.74 4.41 7.51
N GLY A 347 0.51 5.60 8.10
CA GLY A 347 1.37 6.75 7.91
C GLY A 347 1.33 7.72 9.10
N PRO A 348 2.46 8.35 9.48
CA PRO A 348 3.76 8.25 8.85
C PRO A 348 4.56 7.01 9.30
N ARG A 349 5.17 6.30 8.34
CA ARG A 349 5.99 5.09 8.57
C ARG A 349 7.33 5.39 9.24
N SER A 350 7.87 6.60 9.13
CA SER A 350 9.11 7.01 9.80
C SER A 350 9.03 6.93 11.32
N ARG A 351 7.82 6.96 11.90
CA ARG A 351 7.58 6.88 13.35
C ARG A 351 7.23 5.47 13.83
N TYR A 352 6.78 4.60 12.93
CA TYR A 352 6.48 3.19 13.20
C TYR A 352 7.68 2.46 13.83
N HIS A 353 7.49 1.66 14.87
CA HIS A 353 8.55 0.97 15.64
C HIS A 353 9.62 1.89 16.27
N THR A 354 9.30 3.17 16.52
CA THR A 354 10.23 4.13 17.14
C THR A 354 9.68 4.68 18.45
N ASP A 355 10.53 5.39 19.18
CA ASP A 355 10.22 6.21 20.34
C ASP A 355 9.20 7.34 20.05
N GLN A 356 8.85 7.61 18.79
CA GLN A 356 7.80 8.56 18.39
C GLN A 356 6.47 7.90 18.03
N ASP A 357 6.34 6.58 18.18
CA ASP A 357 5.02 5.93 18.22
C ASP A 357 4.39 6.10 19.61
N ASP A 358 4.07 7.34 19.96
CA ASP A 358 3.57 7.78 21.26
C ASP A 358 2.23 8.54 21.13
N THR A 359 1.60 8.87 22.26
CA THR A 359 0.34 9.62 22.26
C THR A 359 0.49 11.08 21.82
N LYS A 360 1.71 11.63 21.84
CA LYS A 360 2.02 12.99 21.38
C LYS A 360 1.95 13.13 19.86
N HIS A 361 2.30 12.08 19.13
CA HIS A 361 2.36 12.10 17.67
C HIS A 361 1.15 11.50 16.98
N THR A 362 0.19 10.95 17.74
CA THR A 362 -1.14 10.54 17.26
C THR A 362 -2.25 11.49 17.74
N SER A 363 -3.52 11.15 17.53
CA SER A 363 -4.64 12.01 17.90
C SER A 363 -5.90 11.25 18.30
N LYS A 364 -6.76 11.90 19.11
CA LYS A 364 -8.12 11.42 19.42
C LYS A 364 -8.97 11.20 18.15
N LEU A 365 -8.67 11.93 17.07
CA LEU A 365 -9.34 11.76 15.79
C LEU A 365 -9.00 10.40 15.15
N SER A 366 -7.73 9.97 15.24
CA SER A 366 -7.28 8.65 14.77
C SER A 366 -7.94 7.53 15.56
N LEU A 367 -7.96 7.65 16.89
CA LEU A 367 -8.67 6.71 17.77
C LEU A 367 -10.15 6.62 17.40
N TRP A 368 -10.83 7.75 17.23
CA TRP A 368 -12.24 7.76 16.82
C TRP A 368 -12.46 7.15 15.43
N HIS A 369 -11.56 7.41 14.48
CA HIS A 369 -11.67 6.86 13.13
C HIS A 369 -11.66 5.33 13.11
N MET A 370 -10.71 4.72 13.85
CA MET A 370 -10.67 3.26 13.99
C MET A 370 -11.88 2.76 14.78
N LEU A 371 -12.17 3.34 15.94
CA LEU A 371 -13.26 2.90 16.82
C LEU A 371 -14.63 2.95 16.14
N SER A 372 -14.98 4.06 15.50
CA SER A 372 -16.27 4.19 14.80
C SER A 372 -16.40 3.22 13.63
N ALA A 373 -15.32 2.96 12.88
CA ALA A 373 -15.32 1.94 11.84
C ALA A 373 -15.50 0.53 12.43
N SER A 374 -14.84 0.23 13.56
CA SER A 374 -14.93 -1.06 14.23
C SER A 374 -16.32 -1.35 14.80
N ILE A 375 -16.98 -0.35 15.41
CA ILE A 375 -18.35 -0.49 15.93
C ILE A 375 -19.31 -0.90 14.80
N GLU A 376 -19.34 -0.15 13.70
CA GLU A 376 -20.23 -0.45 12.57
C GLU A 376 -19.92 -1.80 11.92
N THR A 377 -18.63 -2.13 11.80
CA THR A 377 -18.18 -3.40 11.23
C THR A 377 -18.64 -4.58 12.09
N VAL A 378 -18.41 -4.55 13.41
CA VAL A 378 -18.80 -5.65 14.31
C VAL A 378 -20.32 -5.74 14.45
N ASN A 379 -21.04 -4.62 14.52
CA ASN A 379 -22.51 -4.59 14.49
C ASN A 379 -23.06 -5.30 13.24
N TYR A 380 -22.49 -5.02 12.06
CA TYR A 380 -22.89 -5.68 10.83
C TYR A 380 -22.58 -7.18 10.84
N LEU A 381 -21.38 -7.58 11.25
CA LEU A 381 -20.95 -8.98 11.24
C LEU A 381 -21.76 -9.85 12.21
N THR A 382 -22.16 -9.30 13.37
CA THR A 382 -22.99 -10.02 14.35
C THR A 382 -24.42 -10.21 13.84
N LYS A 383 -25.01 -9.18 13.21
CA LYS A 383 -26.37 -9.21 12.65
C LYS A 383 -26.52 -10.11 11.42
N ASN A 384 -25.56 -10.07 10.49
CA ASN A 384 -25.63 -10.78 9.21
C ASN A 384 -24.99 -12.18 9.24
N SER A 385 -24.85 -12.77 10.44
CA SER A 385 -24.16 -14.05 10.69
C SER A 385 -24.57 -15.19 9.73
N ALA A 386 -25.84 -15.27 9.33
CA ALA A 386 -26.34 -16.32 8.42
C ALA A 386 -25.61 -16.37 7.05
N GLU A 387 -25.13 -15.22 6.53
CA GLU A 387 -24.35 -15.14 5.28
C GLU A 387 -22.97 -15.84 5.40
N PHE A 388 -22.52 -16.07 6.64
CA PHE A 388 -21.18 -16.55 6.98
C PHE A 388 -21.16 -17.97 7.58
N THR A 389 -22.32 -18.58 7.86
CA THR A 389 -22.42 -19.78 8.72
C THR A 389 -22.87 -21.06 8.02
N ASP A 390 -23.22 -20.99 6.72
CA ASP A 390 -23.66 -22.15 5.94
C ASP A 390 -22.48 -23.11 5.61
N VAL A 391 -22.23 -24.03 6.55
CA VAL A 391 -21.38 -25.22 6.35
C VAL A 391 -22.29 -26.45 6.17
N ARG A 392 -22.55 -26.84 4.91
CA ARG A 392 -22.98 -28.22 4.61
C ARG A 392 -21.80 -29.15 4.91
N ILE A 393 -21.97 -30.08 5.85
CA ILE A 393 -20.95 -31.04 6.28
C ILE A 393 -20.82 -32.23 5.31
N ASP A 394 -21.59 -32.25 4.23
CA ASP A 394 -21.69 -33.44 3.39
C ASP A 394 -20.54 -33.59 2.36
N ASP A 395 -19.65 -32.59 2.24
CA ASP A 395 -18.49 -32.58 1.30
C ASP A 395 -17.12 -32.67 2.01
N VAL A 396 -17.01 -33.38 3.15
CA VAL A 396 -15.73 -33.60 3.86
C VAL A 396 -14.86 -34.69 3.18
N THR A 397 -14.95 -34.82 1.86
CA THR A 397 -14.01 -35.62 1.06
C THR A 397 -12.98 -34.79 0.33
N ASP A 398 -13.10 -33.44 0.34
CA ASP A 398 -12.20 -32.59 -0.45
C ASP A 398 -11.80 -31.30 0.31
N GLY A 399 -11.03 -31.44 1.40
CA GLY A 399 -10.12 -30.42 1.95
C GLY A 399 -10.62 -29.00 2.34
N SER A 400 -11.83 -28.55 1.98
CA SER A 400 -12.30 -27.18 2.19
C SER A 400 -13.23 -27.11 3.40
N LYS A 401 -12.70 -26.73 4.56
CA LYS A 401 -13.47 -26.63 5.81
C LYS A 401 -14.54 -25.53 5.82
N TYR A 402 -14.55 -24.60 4.86
CA TYR A 402 -15.46 -23.44 4.82
C TYR A 402 -15.89 -23.06 3.40
N LYS A 403 -17.12 -22.54 3.25
CA LYS A 403 -17.60 -21.95 1.99
C LYS A 403 -16.74 -20.74 1.65
N LYS A 404 -16.03 -20.80 0.52
CA LYS A 404 -15.20 -19.70 0.02
C LYS A 404 -16.10 -18.51 -0.34
N GLY A 405 -15.81 -17.35 0.25
CA GLY A 405 -16.47 -16.08 -0.07
C GLY A 405 -16.17 -15.62 -1.50
N THR A 406 -16.90 -14.62 -2.00
CA THR A 406 -16.66 -14.11 -3.35
C THR A 406 -15.54 -13.07 -3.34
N THR A 407 -14.62 -13.15 -4.31
CA THR A 407 -13.60 -12.11 -4.49
C THR A 407 -14.26 -10.80 -4.91
N GLY A 408 -13.92 -9.72 -4.23
CA GLY A 408 -14.53 -8.41 -4.41
C GLY A 408 -13.53 -7.36 -4.91
N VAL A 409 -14.08 -6.33 -5.55
CA VAL A 409 -13.43 -5.06 -5.85
C VAL A 409 -14.01 -4.03 -4.89
N TRP A 410 -13.15 -3.28 -4.23
CA TRP A 410 -13.56 -2.24 -3.30
C TRP A 410 -12.61 -1.05 -3.28
N PHE A 411 -13.17 0.14 -3.12
CA PHE A 411 -12.43 1.39 -2.99
C PHE A 411 -13.33 2.50 -2.42
N ASP A 412 -12.73 3.44 -1.70
CA ASP A 412 -13.44 4.64 -1.27
C ASP A 412 -13.50 5.72 -2.38
N LEU A 413 -14.45 6.64 -2.21
CA LEU A 413 -14.60 7.86 -3.00
C LEU A 413 -14.71 9.04 -2.02
N PHE A 414 -13.67 9.87 -2.00
CA PHE A 414 -13.52 11.03 -1.09
C PHE A 414 -13.69 10.67 0.40
N GLY A 415 -13.38 9.44 0.81
CA GLY A 415 -13.54 8.98 2.20
C GLY A 415 -14.98 9.07 2.74
N ARG A 416 -15.99 9.00 1.87
CA ARG A 416 -17.42 9.10 2.21
C ARG A 416 -18.26 7.96 1.66
N TYR A 417 -18.00 7.57 0.41
CA TYR A 417 -18.70 6.46 -0.23
C TYR A 417 -17.73 5.32 -0.43
N PHE A 418 -18.21 4.09 -0.25
CA PHE A 418 -17.40 2.89 -0.44
C PHE A 418 -18.04 2.01 -1.51
N ALA A 419 -17.38 1.90 -2.66
CA ALA A 419 -17.85 1.08 -3.76
C ALA A 419 -17.45 -0.37 -3.50
N ILE A 420 -18.39 -1.33 -3.65
CA ILE A 420 -18.14 -2.77 -3.55
C ILE A 420 -18.90 -3.50 -4.65
N PHE A 421 -18.21 -4.38 -5.38
CA PHE A 421 -18.82 -5.30 -6.35
C PHE A 421 -17.94 -6.53 -6.57
N GLY A 422 -18.48 -7.59 -7.18
CA GLY A 422 -17.75 -8.85 -7.37
C GLY A 422 -16.70 -8.78 -8.49
N LEU A 423 -15.59 -9.51 -8.33
CA LEU A 423 -14.55 -9.63 -9.36
C LEU A 423 -15.10 -10.21 -10.68
N ARG A 424 -16.09 -11.11 -10.60
CA ARG A 424 -16.78 -11.62 -11.80
C ARG A 424 -17.50 -10.52 -12.59
N THR A 425 -18.04 -9.52 -11.89
CA THR A 425 -18.67 -8.35 -12.52
C THR A 425 -17.62 -7.48 -13.19
N LEU A 426 -16.48 -7.27 -12.52
CA LEU A 426 -15.34 -6.56 -13.12
C LEU A 426 -14.86 -7.27 -14.39
N PHE A 427 -14.62 -8.57 -14.31
CA PHE A 427 -14.19 -9.40 -15.45
C PHE A 427 -15.19 -9.33 -16.62
N ALA A 428 -16.50 -9.37 -16.32
CA ALA A 428 -17.54 -9.21 -17.34
C ALA A 428 -17.48 -7.82 -18.00
N TRP A 429 -17.24 -6.76 -17.24
CA TRP A 429 -17.05 -5.41 -17.78
C TRP A 429 -15.77 -5.30 -18.61
N SER A 430 -14.65 -5.87 -18.13
CA SER A 430 -13.38 -5.93 -18.85
C SER A 430 -13.53 -6.63 -20.19
N LEU A 431 -14.11 -7.82 -20.22
CA LEU A 431 -14.36 -8.57 -21.46
C LEU A 431 -15.33 -7.85 -22.40
N SER A 432 -16.40 -7.26 -21.85
CA SER A 432 -17.37 -6.48 -22.63
C SER A 432 -16.71 -5.28 -23.27
N LEU A 433 -15.91 -4.50 -22.52
CA LEU A 433 -15.16 -3.38 -23.07
C LEU A 433 -14.12 -3.87 -24.08
N LEU A 434 -13.44 -5.00 -23.85
CA LEU A 434 -12.43 -5.53 -24.75
C LEU A 434 -13.00 -5.87 -26.14
N VAL A 435 -14.23 -6.40 -26.21
CA VAL A 435 -14.87 -6.84 -27.46
C VAL A 435 -15.81 -5.77 -28.05
N VAL A 436 -16.72 -5.23 -27.25
CA VAL A 436 -17.78 -4.32 -27.73
C VAL A 436 -17.21 -2.96 -28.12
N SER A 437 -16.23 -2.43 -27.37
CA SER A 437 -15.68 -1.10 -27.66
C SER A 437 -14.98 -1.02 -29.04
N PRO A 438 -14.06 -1.91 -29.45
CA PRO A 438 -13.50 -1.82 -30.80
C PRO A 438 -14.53 -2.10 -31.90
N LEU A 439 -15.48 -3.03 -31.69
CA LEU A 439 -16.52 -3.34 -32.69
C LEU A 439 -17.46 -2.16 -32.93
N THR A 440 -17.86 -1.46 -31.88
CA THR A 440 -18.70 -0.26 -31.99
C THR A 440 -17.96 0.88 -32.69
N LEU A 441 -16.69 1.14 -32.32
CA LEU A 441 -15.88 2.15 -33.01
C LEU A 441 -15.65 1.79 -34.50
N ALA A 442 -15.42 0.51 -34.80
CA ALA A 442 -15.27 0.02 -36.19
C ALA A 442 -16.58 0.17 -36.98
N THR A 443 -17.73 -0.15 -36.37
CA THR A 443 -19.05 -0.02 -37.00
C THR A 443 -19.38 1.44 -37.31
N VAL A 444 -19.18 2.35 -36.35
CA VAL A 444 -19.39 3.79 -36.57
C VAL A 444 -18.43 4.33 -37.62
N SER A 445 -17.16 3.91 -37.59
CA SER A 445 -16.17 4.28 -38.61
C SER A 445 -16.58 3.79 -40.00
N TYR A 446 -17.11 2.58 -40.12
CA TYR A 446 -17.63 2.04 -41.37
C TYR A 446 -18.84 2.82 -41.90
N LEU A 447 -19.78 3.22 -41.03
CA LEU A 447 -20.90 4.08 -41.42
C LEU A 447 -20.44 5.45 -41.92
N LEU A 448 -19.43 6.04 -41.28
CA LEU A 448 -18.81 7.30 -41.72
C LEU A 448 -18.11 7.14 -43.08
N ILE A 449 -17.45 6.01 -43.34
CA ILE A 449 -16.84 5.70 -44.64
C ILE A 449 -17.91 5.61 -45.72
N ARG A 450 -19.02 4.87 -45.45
CA ARG A 450 -20.14 4.75 -46.40
C ARG A 450 -20.84 6.07 -46.72
N GLN A 451 -20.87 7.00 -45.76
CA GLN A 451 -21.45 8.33 -45.98
C GLN A 451 -20.46 9.35 -46.55
N ASP A 452 -19.23 8.95 -46.91
CA ASP A 452 -18.16 9.84 -47.38
C ASP A 452 -17.79 10.97 -46.39
N LYS A 453 -17.93 10.69 -45.09
CA LYS A 453 -17.66 11.63 -43.97
C LYS A 453 -16.48 11.22 -43.09
N TYR A 454 -15.76 10.16 -43.47
CA TYR A 454 -14.55 9.73 -42.76
C TYR A 454 -13.33 10.55 -43.22
N TYR A 455 -13.00 11.63 -42.50
CA TYR A 455 -11.87 12.52 -42.78
C TYR A 455 -10.54 12.04 -42.20
N LEU A 456 -10.57 11.09 -41.26
CA LEU A 456 -9.36 10.50 -40.68
C LEU A 456 -8.58 9.76 -41.77
N PHE A 457 -7.27 10.01 -41.84
CA PHE A 457 -6.33 9.39 -42.77
C PHE A 457 -6.64 9.66 -44.26
N ALA A 458 -7.53 10.61 -44.57
CA ALA A 458 -7.79 11.03 -45.93
C ALA A 458 -6.61 11.88 -46.46
N GLY A 459 -5.88 11.36 -47.46
CA GLY A 459 -4.73 12.02 -48.07
C GLY A 459 -5.13 13.04 -49.13
N THR A 460 -5.30 12.57 -50.36
CA THR A 460 -5.71 13.35 -51.53
C THR A 460 -6.93 12.72 -52.18
N ILE A 461 -7.89 13.52 -52.63
CA ILE A 461 -9.01 13.07 -53.46
C ILE A 461 -8.76 13.54 -54.89
N PHE A 462 -8.94 12.63 -55.84
CA PHE A 462 -8.85 12.94 -57.27
C PHE A 462 -10.12 13.65 -57.72
N ASN A 463 -9.97 14.84 -58.27
CA ASN A 463 -11.07 15.58 -58.85
C ASN A 463 -11.22 15.25 -60.34
N ARG A 464 -12.36 14.63 -60.69
CA ARG A 464 -12.66 14.22 -62.06
C ARG A 464 -12.91 15.41 -63.00
N ALA A 465 -13.26 16.59 -62.48
CA ALA A 465 -13.57 17.77 -63.28
C ALA A 465 -12.33 18.55 -63.75
N GLN A 466 -11.17 18.38 -63.11
CA GLN A 466 -10.00 19.25 -63.33
C GLN A 466 -8.67 18.49 -63.39
N SER A 467 -8.70 17.14 -63.37
CA SER A 467 -7.52 16.26 -63.37
C SER A 467 -6.44 16.62 -62.32
N ASN A 468 -6.83 17.23 -61.20
CA ASN A 468 -5.94 17.67 -60.13
C ASN A 468 -6.24 16.96 -58.80
N LEU A 469 -5.20 16.78 -57.98
CA LEU A 469 -5.28 16.17 -56.65
C LEU A 469 -5.48 17.25 -55.58
N TRP A 470 -6.60 17.22 -54.85
CA TRP A 470 -6.83 18.12 -53.72
C TRP A 470 -6.45 17.45 -52.39
N ALA A 471 -5.58 18.10 -51.60
CA ALA A 471 -5.11 17.57 -50.32
C ALA A 471 -6.05 17.93 -49.16
N LEU A 472 -6.79 16.94 -48.64
CA LEU A 472 -7.65 17.09 -47.45
C LEU A 472 -6.83 17.20 -46.15
N LYS A 473 -5.55 16.82 -46.21
CA LYS A 473 -4.60 16.88 -45.08
C LYS A 473 -5.05 16.07 -43.86
N GLY A 474 -5.82 15.00 -44.04
CA GLY A 474 -6.36 14.17 -42.96
C GLY A 474 -5.29 13.53 -42.08
N TRP A 475 -4.14 13.14 -42.66
CA TRP A 475 -3.00 12.58 -41.90
C TRP A 475 -2.32 13.58 -40.94
N HIS A 476 -2.66 14.87 -41.00
CA HIS A 476 -2.06 15.86 -40.12
C HIS A 476 -2.48 15.58 -38.67
N GLY A 477 -1.50 15.28 -37.82
CA GLY A 477 -1.71 15.12 -36.39
C GLY A 477 -1.83 13.68 -35.90
N ALA A 478 -1.93 12.70 -36.81
CA ALA A 478 -2.11 11.29 -36.46
C ALA A 478 -1.05 10.76 -35.49
N PHE A 479 0.23 11.07 -35.70
CA PHE A 479 1.33 10.55 -34.87
C PHE A 479 1.83 11.52 -33.78
N ARG A 480 1.17 12.66 -33.55
CA ARG A 480 1.63 13.64 -32.54
C ARG A 480 1.66 13.05 -31.14
N PHE A 481 0.58 12.38 -30.76
CA PHE A 481 0.43 11.81 -29.43
C PHE A 481 1.48 10.74 -29.09
N PRO A 482 1.65 9.65 -29.87
CA PRO A 482 2.63 8.61 -29.51
C PRO A 482 4.07 9.13 -29.48
N ILE A 483 4.45 10.01 -30.41
CA ILE A 483 5.77 10.64 -30.43
C ILE A 483 5.97 11.50 -29.18
N THR A 484 4.99 12.36 -28.87
CA THR A 484 5.08 13.25 -27.70
C THR A 484 5.10 12.46 -26.39
N LEU A 485 4.24 11.44 -26.25
CA LEU A 485 4.21 10.59 -25.07
C LEU A 485 5.55 9.89 -24.86
N THR A 486 6.14 9.33 -25.91
CA THR A 486 7.44 8.64 -25.83
C THR A 486 8.54 9.58 -25.38
N ILE A 487 8.63 10.77 -25.99
CA ILE A 487 9.66 11.76 -25.65
C ILE A 487 9.46 12.27 -24.22
N SER A 488 8.25 12.69 -23.83
CA SER A 488 7.98 13.17 -22.48
C SER A 488 8.25 12.11 -21.41
N SER A 489 7.86 10.85 -21.65
CA SER A 489 8.16 9.74 -20.73
C SER A 489 9.66 9.47 -20.62
N ALA A 490 10.43 9.59 -21.71
CA ALA A 490 11.89 9.44 -21.67
C ALA A 490 12.56 10.53 -20.81
N PHE A 491 12.09 11.78 -20.88
CA PHE A 491 12.56 12.84 -20.01
C PHE A 491 12.21 12.60 -18.53
N MET A 492 11.01 12.07 -18.24
CA MET A 492 10.67 11.69 -16.87
C MET A 492 11.55 10.56 -16.34
N ALA A 493 11.80 9.52 -17.15
CA ALA A 493 12.73 8.46 -16.78
C ALA A 493 14.13 9.01 -16.50
N GLY A 494 14.61 9.96 -17.33
CA GLY A 494 15.85 10.69 -17.07
C GLY A 494 15.84 11.43 -15.72
N ALA A 495 14.76 12.13 -15.39
CA ALA A 495 14.62 12.81 -14.10
C ALA A 495 14.60 11.83 -12.92
N ALA A 496 13.94 10.68 -13.03
CA ALA A 496 13.95 9.63 -12.02
C ALA A 496 15.37 9.09 -11.78
N LEU A 497 16.12 8.83 -12.86
CA LEU A 497 17.51 8.36 -12.77
C LEU A 497 18.45 9.43 -12.20
N ILE A 498 18.22 10.71 -12.50
CA ILE A 498 18.99 11.81 -11.90
C ILE A 498 18.73 11.87 -10.39
N LEU A 499 17.48 11.81 -9.95
CA LEU A 499 17.16 11.83 -8.52
C LEU A 499 17.73 10.61 -7.80
N ASP A 500 17.58 9.40 -8.36
CA ASP A 500 18.16 8.17 -7.82
C ASP A 500 19.69 8.24 -7.70
N ARG A 501 20.36 8.91 -8.65
CA ARG A 501 21.82 9.02 -8.65
C ARG A 501 22.36 10.05 -7.64
N PHE A 502 21.70 11.20 -7.50
CA PHE A 502 22.22 12.33 -6.71
C PHE A 502 21.60 12.43 -5.32
N ASN A 503 20.30 12.17 -5.18
CA ASN A 503 19.60 12.24 -3.90
C ASN A 503 18.48 11.20 -3.84
N PRO A 504 18.82 9.90 -3.78
CA PRO A 504 17.84 8.82 -3.85
C PRO A 504 16.80 8.87 -2.72
N LEU A 505 17.12 9.46 -1.57
CA LEU A 505 16.28 9.42 -0.38
C LEU A 505 15.43 10.68 -0.18
N ILE A 506 15.46 11.68 -1.07
CA ILE A 506 14.70 12.92 -0.85
C ILE A 506 13.18 12.72 -0.77
N ILE A 507 12.65 11.71 -1.46
CA ILE A 507 11.23 11.34 -1.39
C ILE A 507 10.80 10.96 0.04
N TYR A 508 11.74 10.55 0.89
CA TYR A 508 11.51 10.17 2.29
C TYR A 508 10.85 11.30 3.09
N SER A 509 11.30 12.54 2.94
CA SER A 509 10.76 13.71 3.63
C SER A 509 9.87 14.58 2.74
N SER A 510 10.13 14.64 1.43
CA SER A 510 9.62 15.70 0.55
C SER A 510 8.82 15.19 -0.65
N GLN A 511 7.92 14.22 -0.44
CA GLN A 511 7.16 13.56 -1.51
C GLN A 511 6.43 14.50 -2.48
N TYR A 512 5.84 15.59 -2.00
CA TYR A 512 5.08 16.50 -2.87
C TYR A 512 5.96 17.33 -3.80
N THR A 513 7.20 17.58 -3.41
CA THR A 513 8.16 18.25 -4.29
C THR A 513 8.58 17.31 -5.43
N VAL A 514 8.66 16.01 -5.17
CA VAL A 514 8.89 14.97 -6.19
C VAL A 514 7.68 14.90 -7.14
N TRP A 515 6.45 14.86 -6.62
CA TRP A 515 5.24 14.98 -7.44
C TRP A 515 5.25 16.24 -8.31
N ALA A 516 5.64 17.39 -7.74
CA ALA A 516 5.72 18.66 -8.45
C ALA A 516 6.72 18.60 -9.62
N ILE A 517 7.89 17.97 -9.44
CA ILE A 517 8.86 17.77 -10.53
C ILE A 517 8.23 16.96 -11.65
N PHE A 518 7.73 15.75 -11.36
CA PHE A 518 7.24 14.84 -12.41
C PHE A 518 6.02 15.39 -13.14
N MET A 519 5.05 15.96 -12.40
CA MET A 519 3.87 16.58 -12.98
C MET A 519 4.24 17.79 -13.85
N SER A 520 5.11 18.68 -13.35
CA SER A 520 5.49 19.90 -14.09
C SER A 520 6.35 19.56 -15.30
N LEU A 521 7.31 18.63 -15.17
CA LEU A 521 8.19 18.19 -16.26
C LEU A 521 7.38 17.57 -17.39
N PHE A 522 6.51 16.61 -17.07
CA PHE A 522 5.66 15.97 -18.06
C PHE A 522 4.76 17.00 -18.74
N PHE A 523 4.08 17.85 -17.97
CA PHE A 523 3.19 18.87 -18.51
C PHE A 523 3.93 19.83 -19.45
N CYS A 524 5.08 20.36 -19.05
CA CYS A 524 5.82 21.35 -19.83
C CYS A 524 6.31 20.76 -21.16
N ILE A 525 6.96 19.60 -21.13
CA ILE A 525 7.49 18.96 -22.35
C ILE A 525 6.34 18.53 -23.26
N PHE A 526 5.30 17.91 -22.69
CA PHE A 526 4.14 17.47 -23.45
C PHE A 526 3.41 18.65 -24.10
N TRP A 527 3.23 19.77 -23.38
CA TRP A 527 2.61 20.98 -23.92
C TRP A 527 3.45 21.63 -25.01
N ILE A 528 4.77 21.82 -24.81
CA ILE A 528 5.68 22.42 -25.80
C ILE A 528 5.63 21.62 -27.10
N MET A 529 5.73 20.29 -27.01
CA MET A 529 5.71 19.40 -28.17
C MET A 529 4.36 19.44 -28.89
N MET A 530 3.25 19.39 -28.16
CA MET A 530 1.91 19.43 -28.75
C MET A 530 1.60 20.76 -29.44
N VAL A 531 1.96 21.89 -28.81
CA VAL A 531 1.84 23.22 -29.42
C VAL A 531 2.78 23.34 -30.61
N GLY A 532 4.04 22.94 -30.48
CA GLY A 532 5.02 22.94 -31.56
C GLY A 532 4.52 22.18 -32.79
N PHE A 533 4.06 20.94 -32.63
CA PHE A 533 3.49 20.17 -33.74
C PHE A 533 2.23 20.79 -34.33
N ASN A 534 1.38 21.41 -33.50
CA ASN A 534 0.18 22.10 -33.98
C ASN A 534 0.51 23.36 -34.79
N THR A 535 1.58 24.09 -34.43
CA THR A 535 2.04 25.25 -35.20
C THR A 535 2.65 24.88 -36.54
N ILE A 536 3.43 23.80 -36.60
CA ILE A 536 4.10 23.33 -37.83
C ILE A 536 3.08 22.73 -38.81
N ARG A 537 2.16 21.91 -38.31
CA ARG A 537 1.09 21.28 -39.10
C ARG A 537 -0.22 21.48 -38.34
N PRO A 538 -1.05 22.48 -38.64
CA PRO A 538 -2.35 22.64 -37.97
C PRO A 538 -3.27 21.45 -38.27
N SER A 539 -4.09 21.03 -37.30
CA SER A 539 -5.09 19.98 -37.54
C SER A 539 -6.28 20.08 -36.60
N ALA A 540 -7.47 20.22 -37.17
CA ALA A 540 -8.73 20.15 -36.43
C ALA A 540 -9.03 18.75 -35.86
N LEU A 541 -8.43 17.69 -36.43
CA LEU A 541 -8.65 16.29 -36.02
C LEU A 541 -7.75 15.84 -34.86
N HIS A 542 -6.90 16.73 -34.33
CA HIS A 542 -5.94 16.36 -33.29
C HIS A 542 -6.61 15.71 -32.06
N ARG A 543 -7.78 16.22 -31.64
CA ARG A 543 -8.53 15.69 -30.49
C ARG A 543 -8.89 14.22 -30.68
N ILE A 544 -9.51 13.89 -31.81
CA ILE A 544 -9.95 12.51 -32.09
C ILE A 544 -8.77 11.57 -32.33
N TYR A 545 -7.69 12.03 -32.97
CA TYR A 545 -6.48 11.22 -33.12
C TYR A 545 -5.86 10.86 -31.77
N THR A 546 -5.80 11.83 -30.85
CA THR A 546 -5.28 11.60 -29.51
C THR A 546 -6.14 10.60 -28.74
N LEU A 547 -7.47 10.75 -28.81
CA LEU A 547 -8.42 9.81 -28.20
C LEU A 547 -8.29 8.39 -28.76
N LEU A 548 -8.10 8.24 -30.08
CA LEU A 548 -7.90 6.92 -30.71
C LEU A 548 -6.61 6.24 -30.24
N TRP A 549 -5.50 6.99 -30.10
CA TRP A 549 -4.26 6.42 -29.57
C TRP A 549 -4.36 6.08 -28.08
N MET A 550 -4.96 6.97 -27.29
CA MET A 550 -5.24 6.69 -25.88
C MET A 550 -6.06 5.42 -25.75
N PHE A 551 -7.14 5.29 -26.53
CA PHE A 551 -7.99 4.10 -26.59
C PHE A 551 -7.19 2.85 -26.95
N PHE A 552 -6.33 2.91 -27.96
CA PHE A 552 -5.51 1.77 -28.35
C PHE A 552 -4.55 1.34 -27.24
N LEU A 553 -3.85 2.27 -26.60
CA LEU A 553 -2.92 1.96 -25.51
C LEU A 553 -3.65 1.40 -24.27
N SER A 554 -4.77 2.01 -23.87
CA SER A 554 -5.57 1.53 -22.74
C SER A 554 -6.28 0.22 -23.06
N TRP A 555 -6.64 -0.05 -24.31
CA TRP A 555 -7.16 -1.35 -24.75
C TRP A 555 -6.11 -2.46 -24.66
N VAL A 556 -4.85 -2.20 -25.05
CA VAL A 556 -3.74 -3.15 -24.84
C VAL A 556 -3.52 -3.41 -23.34
N LEU A 557 -3.56 -2.37 -22.52
CA LEU A 557 -3.45 -2.53 -21.07
C LEU A 557 -4.62 -3.31 -20.47
N LEU A 558 -5.83 -3.12 -21.01
CA LEU A 558 -7.02 -3.87 -20.59
C LEU A 558 -6.88 -5.36 -20.88
N ILE A 559 -6.18 -5.77 -21.95
CA ILE A 559 -5.86 -7.19 -22.20
C ILE A 559 -5.05 -7.75 -21.03
N VAL A 560 -3.99 -7.04 -20.62
CA VAL A 560 -3.15 -7.47 -19.48
C VAL A 560 -3.99 -7.57 -18.21
N VAL A 561 -4.81 -6.56 -17.93
CA VAL A 561 -5.70 -6.53 -16.77
C VAL A 561 -6.68 -7.70 -16.78
N THR A 562 -7.33 -7.98 -17.91
CA THR A 562 -8.29 -9.09 -18.04
C THR A 562 -7.62 -10.45 -17.78
N VAL A 563 -6.36 -10.64 -18.21
CA VAL A 563 -5.58 -11.85 -17.92
C VAL A 563 -5.27 -11.96 -16.43
N TYR A 564 -4.93 -10.85 -15.77
CA TYR A 564 -4.64 -10.82 -14.34
C TYR A 564 -5.89 -11.07 -13.48
N GLU A 565 -7.03 -10.53 -13.89
CA GLU A 565 -8.34 -10.77 -13.26
C GLU A 565 -8.71 -12.26 -13.28
N ASP A 566 -8.57 -12.94 -14.44
CA ASP A 566 -8.94 -14.35 -14.58
C ASP A 566 -7.92 -15.29 -13.92
N ARG A 567 -6.62 -15.15 -14.23
CA ARG A 567 -5.58 -16.11 -13.84
C ARG A 567 -5.12 -15.95 -12.40
N PHE A 568 -5.00 -14.71 -11.93
CA PHE A 568 -4.41 -14.39 -10.64
C PHE A 568 -5.43 -13.87 -9.61
N GLN A 569 -6.70 -13.70 -10.01
CA GLN A 569 -7.78 -13.21 -9.15
C GLN A 569 -7.49 -11.83 -8.54
N ILE A 570 -6.84 -10.97 -9.33
CA ILE A 570 -6.42 -9.61 -8.93
C ILE A 570 -7.52 -8.60 -9.29
N SER A 571 -7.89 -7.76 -8.33
CA SER A 571 -9.02 -6.81 -8.43
C SER A 571 -8.61 -5.37 -8.73
N SER A 572 -7.33 -5.01 -8.56
CA SER A 572 -6.75 -3.67 -8.74
C SER A 572 -6.85 -3.13 -10.18
N GLY A 573 -7.13 -4.00 -11.14
CA GLY A 573 -7.37 -3.66 -12.55
C GLY A 573 -8.53 -2.68 -12.79
N TYR A 574 -9.42 -2.49 -11.82
CA TYR A 574 -10.59 -1.61 -11.93
C TYR A 574 -10.24 -0.18 -12.39
N ILE A 575 -9.07 0.33 -12.01
CA ILE A 575 -8.60 1.66 -12.41
C ILE A 575 -8.50 1.79 -13.94
N ILE A 576 -8.05 0.73 -14.61
CA ILE A 576 -7.90 0.68 -16.07
C ILE A 576 -9.25 0.46 -16.75
N VAL A 577 -10.14 -0.32 -16.14
CA VAL A 577 -11.50 -0.56 -16.65
C VAL A 577 -12.28 0.76 -16.70
N PHE A 578 -12.30 1.53 -15.62
CA PHE A 578 -12.95 2.85 -15.61
C PHE A 578 -12.28 3.84 -16.57
N TYR A 579 -10.95 3.82 -16.66
CA TYR A 579 -10.21 4.67 -17.59
C TYR A 579 -10.56 4.35 -19.06
N GLN A 580 -10.59 3.06 -19.41
CA GLN A 580 -10.94 2.59 -20.75
C GLN A 580 -12.39 2.93 -21.10
N ALA A 581 -13.34 2.77 -20.16
CA ALA A 581 -14.73 3.12 -20.39
C ALA A 581 -14.90 4.62 -20.69
N ALA A 582 -14.19 5.49 -19.95
CA ALA A 582 -14.23 6.93 -20.15
C ALA A 582 -13.60 7.35 -21.50
N ILE A 583 -12.45 6.77 -21.86
CA ILE A 583 -11.80 7.01 -23.16
C ILE A 583 -12.69 6.52 -24.30
N PHE A 584 -13.29 5.32 -24.18
CA PHE A 584 -14.19 4.77 -25.17
C PHE A 584 -15.36 5.73 -25.45
N LEU A 585 -16.06 6.18 -24.41
CA LEU A 585 -17.22 7.07 -24.57
C LEU A 585 -16.82 8.40 -25.21
N ALA A 586 -15.70 8.99 -24.80
CA ALA A 586 -15.21 10.23 -25.40
C ALA A 586 -14.76 10.07 -26.86
N THR A 587 -14.14 8.93 -27.20
CA THR A 587 -13.76 8.56 -28.57
C THR A 587 -15.00 8.38 -29.44
N LEU A 588 -16.03 7.73 -28.91
CA LEU A 588 -17.32 7.54 -29.58
C LEU A 588 -18.00 8.88 -29.87
N ILE A 589 -18.03 9.81 -28.91
CA ILE A 589 -18.53 11.18 -29.11
C ILE A 589 -17.73 11.88 -30.22
N GLY A 590 -16.40 11.70 -30.25
CA GLY A 590 -15.54 12.27 -31.27
C GLY A 590 -15.84 11.73 -32.68
N LEU A 591 -16.10 10.42 -32.81
CA LEU A 591 -16.52 9.85 -34.09
C LEU A 591 -17.91 10.35 -34.50
N PHE A 592 -18.86 10.47 -33.56
CA PHE A 592 -20.18 11.00 -33.89
C PHE A 592 -20.15 12.45 -34.36
N GLU A 593 -19.24 13.26 -33.82
CA GLU A 593 -19.04 14.63 -34.28
C GLU A 593 -18.67 14.70 -35.77
N LEU A 594 -17.97 13.69 -36.33
CA LEU A 594 -17.62 13.67 -37.76
C LEU A 594 -18.86 13.59 -38.68
N PHE A 595 -20.03 13.13 -38.21
CA PHE A 595 -21.25 13.17 -39.01
C PHE A 595 -21.73 14.60 -39.34
N SER A 596 -21.31 15.59 -38.54
CA SER A 596 -21.59 17.01 -38.77
C SER A 596 -20.74 17.61 -39.90
N LEU A 597 -19.69 16.90 -40.35
CA LEU A 597 -18.89 17.35 -41.47
C LEU A 597 -19.65 17.19 -42.80
N PRO A 598 -19.47 18.13 -43.75
CA PRO A 598 -19.94 17.96 -45.12
C PRO A 598 -19.30 16.73 -45.77
N ASN A 599 -19.93 16.17 -46.80
CA ASN A 599 -19.35 15.06 -47.56
C ASN A 599 -18.05 15.53 -48.24
N LYS A 600 -17.04 14.66 -48.31
CA LYS A 600 -15.73 15.02 -48.86
C LYS A 600 -15.84 15.45 -50.33
N SER A 601 -16.72 14.82 -51.11
CA SER A 601 -17.02 15.23 -52.49
C SER A 601 -17.49 16.69 -52.61
N ILE A 602 -18.43 17.13 -51.76
CA ILE A 602 -19.02 18.48 -51.78
C ILE A 602 -17.99 19.54 -51.37
N VAL A 603 -17.09 19.21 -50.43
CA VAL A 603 -16.03 20.14 -50.00
C VAL A 603 -15.05 20.45 -51.12
N VAL A 604 -14.66 19.43 -51.89
CA VAL A 604 -13.77 19.60 -53.04
C VAL A 604 -14.43 20.51 -54.08
N GLU A 605 -15.69 20.22 -54.44
CA GLU A 605 -16.48 20.99 -55.40
C GLU A 605 -16.64 22.48 -54.99
N ASN A 606 -17.04 22.74 -53.75
CA ASN A 606 -17.19 24.12 -53.24
C ASN A 606 -15.87 24.90 -53.17
N SER A 607 -14.75 24.22 -52.87
CA SER A 607 -13.44 24.86 -52.85
C SER A 607 -12.93 25.22 -54.24
N ASP A 608 -13.35 24.46 -55.26
CA ASP A 608 -13.05 24.72 -56.66
C ASP A 608 -13.85 25.91 -57.19
N ASP A 609 -15.14 26.04 -56.84
CA ASP A 609 -15.98 27.17 -57.24
C ASP A 609 -15.48 28.50 -56.68
N VAL A 610 -15.00 28.50 -55.43
CA VAL A 610 -14.34 29.65 -54.84
C VAL A 610 -13.04 29.96 -55.58
N SER A 611 -12.23 28.96 -55.93
CA SER A 611 -10.99 29.16 -56.69
C SER A 611 -11.25 29.66 -58.11
N ARG A 612 -12.33 29.21 -58.76
CA ARG A 612 -12.81 29.71 -60.06
C ARG A 612 -13.28 31.16 -59.95
N ALA A 613 -14.06 31.50 -58.92
CA ALA A 613 -14.51 32.87 -58.69
C ALA A 613 -13.33 33.83 -58.45
N PHE A 614 -12.33 33.43 -57.66
CA PHE A 614 -11.10 34.22 -57.48
C PHE A 614 -10.25 34.30 -58.75
N GLY A 615 -10.16 33.24 -59.54
CA GLY A 615 -9.50 33.24 -60.85
C GLY A 615 -10.19 34.13 -61.88
N ALA A 616 -11.53 34.20 -61.85
CA ALA A 616 -12.33 35.08 -62.71
C ALA A 616 -12.23 36.56 -62.29
N ILE A 617 -12.09 36.86 -60.99
CA ILE A 617 -11.86 38.22 -60.49
C ILE A 617 -10.45 38.72 -60.85
N ALA A 618 -9.46 37.83 -60.95
CA ALA A 618 -8.12 38.17 -61.45
C ALA A 618 -8.09 38.46 -62.97
N PHE A 619 -9.20 38.22 -63.68
CA PHE A 619 -9.34 38.39 -65.13
C PHE A 619 -10.23 39.59 -65.52
N ILE A 620 -10.48 40.54 -64.62
CA ILE A 620 -11.10 41.81 -64.99
C ILE A 620 -10.06 42.64 -65.77
N PRO A 621 -10.25 42.90 -67.07
CA PRO A 621 -9.29 43.66 -67.84
C PRO A 621 -9.31 45.12 -67.38
N THR A 622 -8.17 45.64 -66.95
CA THR A 622 -7.95 47.08 -66.85
C THR A 622 -7.98 47.68 -68.26
N PRO A 623 -8.63 48.84 -68.48
CA PRO A 623 -8.78 49.41 -69.80
C PRO A 623 -7.51 50.14 -70.21
N GLU A 624 -6.49 49.41 -70.64
CA GLU A 624 -5.35 49.97 -71.38
C GLU A 624 -4.59 48.84 -72.11
N SER A 625 -5.01 48.51 -73.33
CA SER A 625 -4.13 47.91 -74.34
C SER A 625 -4.79 47.95 -75.71
N ILE A 626 -4.58 49.06 -76.42
CA ILE A 626 -4.75 49.15 -77.87
C ILE A 626 -3.45 48.63 -78.53
N PRO A 627 -3.52 47.82 -79.60
CA PRO A 627 -2.38 47.05 -80.11
C PRO A 627 -1.56 47.81 -81.16
N SER A 628 -0.34 47.34 -81.42
CA SER A 628 0.40 47.64 -82.66
C SER A 628 1.20 46.43 -83.15
N PRO A 629 1.40 46.30 -84.48
CA PRO A 629 1.48 45.00 -85.13
C PRO A 629 2.88 44.63 -85.66
N ASN A 630 2.97 43.37 -86.11
CA ASN A 630 3.97 42.75 -86.97
C ASN A 630 5.32 42.33 -86.35
N ARG A 631 5.50 41.00 -86.28
CA ARG A 631 6.48 40.31 -87.15
C ARG A 631 6.08 38.86 -87.38
N ILE A 632 6.23 38.48 -88.65
CA ILE A 632 5.83 37.23 -89.29
C ILE A 632 6.95 36.18 -89.14
N GLY A 633 6.54 34.93 -88.87
CA GLY A 633 7.12 33.70 -89.42
C GLY A 633 8.32 33.10 -88.70
N GLN A 634 8.16 31.92 -88.09
CA GLN A 634 8.39 30.63 -88.77
C GLN A 634 8.05 29.45 -87.86
N ASP A 635 7.33 28.49 -88.42
CA ASP A 635 7.06 27.14 -87.89
C ASP A 635 8.34 26.33 -87.66
N VAL A 636 8.32 25.41 -86.70
CA VAL A 636 8.25 23.94 -86.91
C VAL A 636 8.54 23.22 -85.59
N GLY A 637 7.64 22.29 -85.26
CA GLY A 637 7.74 21.03 -84.49
C GLY A 637 8.84 20.80 -83.47
N GLU A 638 8.48 20.21 -82.32
CA GLU A 638 8.63 18.75 -82.12
C GLU A 638 8.06 18.29 -80.77
N GLU A 639 7.86 16.98 -80.72
CA GLU A 639 7.08 16.16 -79.80
C GLU A 639 7.72 15.96 -78.41
N GLU A 640 6.86 15.46 -77.52
CA GLU A 640 7.03 14.65 -76.30
C GLU A 640 8.44 14.36 -75.77
N VAL A 641 8.61 14.37 -74.43
CA VAL A 641 9.10 13.22 -73.62
C VAL A 641 8.86 13.49 -72.12
N GLU A 642 8.22 12.53 -71.44
CA GLU A 642 8.19 12.37 -69.98
C GLU A 642 9.57 11.96 -69.44
N ALA A 643 9.98 12.48 -68.26
CA ALA A 643 11.13 11.94 -67.53
C ALA A 643 10.96 12.06 -66.00
N ASN A 644 11.33 10.97 -65.32
CA ASN A 644 11.23 10.71 -63.88
C ASN A 644 12.58 10.95 -63.16
N GLU A 645 12.55 10.86 -61.83
CA GLU A 645 13.63 11.15 -60.87
C GLU A 645 14.82 10.16 -60.88
N GLU A 646 16.05 10.66 -61.06
CA GLU A 646 17.29 10.24 -60.37
C GLU A 646 18.26 11.44 -60.26
N THR A 647 18.89 11.65 -59.10
CA THR A 647 19.76 12.82 -58.75
C THR A 647 21.22 12.60 -59.20
N PRO A 648 22.05 13.65 -59.48
CA PRO A 648 22.79 14.32 -58.39
C PRO A 648 23.24 15.80 -58.58
N LEU A 649 23.83 16.30 -57.49
CA LEU A 649 24.59 17.51 -57.12
C LEU A 649 25.34 18.39 -58.17
N ILE A 650 25.26 19.71 -57.92
CA ILE A 650 26.31 20.76 -57.92
C ILE A 650 27.19 21.01 -59.17
N GLY A 651 27.19 22.28 -59.59
CA GLY A 651 28.26 22.98 -60.32
C GLY A 651 27.66 24.01 -61.29
N GLY A 652 28.01 25.28 -61.37
CA GLY A 652 28.99 26.12 -60.69
C GLY A 652 29.05 27.46 -61.45
N TYR A 653 29.17 28.56 -60.69
CA TYR A 653 29.77 29.87 -61.02
C TYR A 653 29.34 30.72 -62.22
N SER A 654 28.76 31.89 -61.92
CA SER A 654 29.41 33.19 -62.27
C SER A 654 28.99 34.32 -61.30
N HIS A 655 30.00 34.97 -60.70
CA HIS A 655 29.97 36.08 -59.72
C HIS A 655 29.25 37.36 -60.21
N ARG A 656 28.60 38.18 -59.36
CA ARG A 656 29.17 39.23 -58.46
C ARG A 656 28.06 39.91 -57.60
N PRO A 657 28.34 40.73 -56.54
CA PRO A 657 27.85 40.46 -55.19
C PRO A 657 27.13 41.62 -54.41
N ILE A 658 26.69 41.29 -53.16
CA ILE A 658 26.46 42.14 -51.93
C ILE A 658 25.06 42.82 -51.75
N PRO A 659 24.48 42.97 -50.51
CA PRO A 659 24.59 42.22 -49.24
C PRO A 659 23.23 41.75 -48.66
N SER A 660 23.33 40.90 -47.65
CA SER A 660 22.28 40.58 -46.66
C SER A 660 21.74 41.81 -45.90
N THR A 661 20.41 41.89 -45.75
CA THR A 661 19.79 42.54 -44.57
C THR A 661 18.59 41.73 -44.09
N THR A 662 18.74 41.22 -42.87
CA THR A 662 17.77 40.46 -42.08
C THR A 662 16.81 41.40 -41.35
N PHE A 663 15.98 42.20 -42.01
CA PHE A 663 14.95 43.03 -41.34
C PHE A 663 13.89 43.55 -42.33
N ALA A 664 13.14 42.68 -43.01
CA ALA A 664 11.99 43.11 -43.82
C ALA A 664 10.98 41.98 -44.08
N ARG A 665 10.24 41.56 -43.06
CA ARG A 665 9.09 40.66 -43.24
C ARG A 665 7.82 41.10 -42.49
N ALA A 666 7.67 42.40 -42.24
CA ALA A 666 6.54 42.97 -41.50
C ALA A 666 5.63 43.92 -42.31
N TYR A 667 5.93 44.23 -43.57
CA TYR A 667 5.08 45.10 -44.41
C TYR A 667 4.72 44.43 -45.73
N ARG A 668 3.79 43.47 -45.66
CA ARG A 668 2.92 43.10 -46.78
C ARG A 668 1.53 42.75 -46.25
N LYS A 669 0.94 43.68 -45.49
CA LYS A 669 -0.52 43.79 -45.37
C LYS A 669 -1.00 44.48 -46.63
N THR A 670 -1.35 43.70 -47.64
CA THR A 670 -2.05 44.24 -48.81
C THR A 670 -3.49 44.52 -48.39
N SER A 671 -3.87 45.77 -48.55
CA SER A 671 -5.21 46.32 -48.46
C SER A 671 -6.19 45.58 -49.38
N ILE A 672 -7.20 44.95 -48.80
CA ILE A 672 -8.51 44.77 -49.43
C ILE A 672 -9.53 45.29 -48.40
N ALA A 673 -9.74 46.60 -48.47
CA ALA A 673 -10.78 47.31 -47.73
C ALA A 673 -11.45 48.24 -48.75
N GLN A 674 -12.30 47.70 -49.61
CA GLN A 674 -13.35 48.43 -50.34
C GLN A 674 -14.18 47.46 -51.20
N SER A 675 -15.22 46.88 -50.60
CA SER A 675 -16.52 46.61 -51.25
C SER A 675 -17.50 46.00 -50.24
N ASP A 676 -17.77 46.71 -49.13
CA ASP A 676 -18.89 46.36 -48.26
C ASP A 676 -20.13 47.12 -48.72
N GLY A 677 -20.95 46.43 -49.51
CA GLY A 677 -22.27 46.89 -49.94
C GLY A 677 -23.12 45.68 -50.34
N LEU A 678 -24.00 45.28 -49.42
CA LEU A 678 -25.05 44.25 -49.56
C LEU A 678 -24.59 42.78 -49.68
N GLN A 679 -24.37 42.13 -48.53
CA GLN A 679 -25.02 40.84 -48.28
C GLN A 679 -25.23 40.59 -46.79
N ASN A 680 -26.47 40.24 -46.44
CA ASN A 680 -27.00 40.06 -45.09
C ASN A 680 -26.24 39.02 -44.25
N GLU A 681 -26.25 39.30 -42.95
CA GLU A 681 -26.12 38.42 -41.78
C GLU A 681 -26.05 36.89 -42.06
N MET A 682 -24.84 36.35 -42.14
CA MET A 682 -24.55 34.99 -41.69
C MET A 682 -23.34 35.06 -40.77
N VAL A 683 -23.48 34.54 -39.55
CA VAL A 683 -22.37 34.36 -38.59
C VAL A 683 -21.32 33.47 -39.26
N THR A 684 -20.27 34.06 -39.81
CA THR A 684 -19.16 33.32 -40.42
C THR A 684 -18.38 32.62 -39.31
N LYS A 685 -18.64 31.32 -39.11
CA LYS A 685 -17.77 30.41 -38.37
C LYS A 685 -16.41 30.41 -39.08
N HIS A 686 -15.40 31.03 -38.47
CA HIS A 686 -14.03 31.00 -38.97
C HIS A 686 -13.25 29.85 -38.34
N SER A 687 -12.51 29.11 -39.16
CA SER A 687 -11.56 28.07 -38.73
C SER A 687 -10.57 28.69 -37.76
N TYR A 688 -10.20 27.98 -36.70
CA TYR A 688 -9.25 28.53 -35.74
C TYR A 688 -7.84 28.56 -36.33
N GLY A 689 -7.29 29.77 -36.52
CA GLY A 689 -5.95 29.96 -37.06
C GLY A 689 -5.82 29.42 -38.49
N ASN A 690 -4.83 28.54 -38.71
CA ASN A 690 -4.53 27.94 -40.02
C ASN A 690 -5.06 26.50 -40.17
N GLU A 691 -6.11 26.14 -39.42
CA GLU A 691 -6.77 24.83 -39.53
C GLU A 691 -7.54 24.68 -40.85
N GLN A 692 -7.91 23.44 -41.18
CA GLN A 692 -8.59 23.14 -42.43
C GLN A 692 -9.99 23.80 -42.49
N LYS A 693 -10.32 24.49 -43.58
CA LYS A 693 -11.59 25.22 -43.74
C LYS A 693 -12.85 24.36 -43.58
N TRP A 694 -12.79 23.08 -43.97
CA TRP A 694 -13.92 22.16 -43.78
C TRP A 694 -14.25 21.88 -42.31
N SER A 695 -13.37 22.26 -41.37
CA SER A 695 -13.61 22.11 -39.93
C SER A 695 -14.60 23.12 -39.36
N ASP A 696 -14.99 24.15 -40.12
CA ASP A 696 -15.92 25.20 -39.66
C ASP A 696 -17.30 24.62 -39.29
N SER A 697 -17.69 23.49 -39.86
CA SER A 697 -18.95 22.82 -39.54
C SER A 697 -18.94 22.11 -38.18
N LEU A 698 -17.77 21.83 -37.59
CA LEU A 698 -17.65 21.17 -36.28
C LEU A 698 -18.29 22.00 -35.16
N PHE A 699 -18.72 21.30 -34.10
CA PHE A 699 -19.30 21.94 -32.93
C PHE A 699 -18.20 22.42 -32.00
N THR A 700 -18.24 23.71 -31.66
CA THR A 700 -17.20 24.33 -30.83
C THR A 700 -17.28 23.96 -29.35
N TRP A 701 -18.34 23.29 -28.89
CA TRP A 701 -18.59 22.98 -27.47
C TRP A 701 -18.44 21.49 -27.10
N ILE A 702 -18.37 20.57 -28.07
CA ILE A 702 -18.33 19.11 -27.83
C ILE A 702 -17.09 18.65 -27.04
N TRP A 703 -16.01 19.43 -27.06
CA TRP A 703 -14.82 19.16 -26.27
C TRP A 703 -15.11 19.10 -24.75
N LEU A 704 -16.10 19.88 -24.28
CA LEU A 704 -16.43 19.98 -22.87
C LEU A 704 -17.00 18.68 -22.29
N PRO A 705 -18.07 18.07 -22.84
CA PRO A 705 -18.54 16.77 -22.37
C PRO A 705 -17.47 15.67 -22.54
N GLN A 706 -16.65 15.70 -23.59
CA GLN A 706 -15.53 14.76 -23.73
C GLN A 706 -14.52 14.89 -22.57
N PHE A 707 -14.16 16.12 -22.21
CA PHE A 707 -13.27 16.39 -21.09
C PHE A 707 -13.90 15.99 -19.74
N LEU A 708 -15.17 16.32 -19.52
CA LEU A 708 -15.91 15.98 -18.29
C LEU A 708 -16.16 14.49 -18.10
N ILE A 709 -16.11 13.69 -19.17
CA ILE A 709 -16.17 12.22 -19.09
C ILE A 709 -14.80 11.65 -18.72
N ILE A 710 -13.73 12.11 -19.38
CA ILE A 710 -12.40 11.52 -19.20
C ILE A 710 -11.75 11.98 -17.90
N ALA A 711 -11.72 13.28 -17.62
CA ALA A 711 -10.87 13.81 -16.54
C ALA A 711 -11.39 13.49 -15.14
N PRO A 712 -12.65 13.82 -14.75
CA PRO A 712 -13.06 13.73 -13.35
C PRO A 712 -12.96 12.33 -12.74
N ILE A 713 -13.54 11.32 -13.40
CA ILE A 713 -13.53 9.93 -12.90
C ILE A 713 -12.11 9.39 -12.81
N THR A 714 -11.30 9.64 -13.86
CA THR A 714 -9.90 9.21 -13.90
C THR A 714 -9.08 9.85 -12.80
N LEU A 715 -9.21 11.16 -12.58
CA LEU A 715 -8.47 11.88 -11.54
C LEU A 715 -8.83 11.39 -10.14
N ILE A 716 -10.11 11.10 -9.88
CA ILE A 716 -10.55 10.58 -8.58
C ILE A 716 -9.95 9.19 -8.34
N VAL A 717 -10.18 8.26 -9.27
CA VAL A 717 -9.80 6.85 -9.11
C VAL A 717 -8.27 6.66 -9.15
N ILE A 718 -7.58 7.30 -10.09
CA ILE A 718 -6.12 7.17 -10.22
C ILE A 718 -5.40 8.00 -9.16
N GLY A 719 -5.91 9.20 -8.84
CA GLY A 719 -5.29 10.11 -7.87
C GLY A 719 -5.23 9.52 -6.48
N GLN A 720 -6.34 8.95 -5.98
CA GLN A 720 -6.37 8.33 -4.65
C GLN A 720 -5.40 7.14 -4.54
N VAL A 721 -5.35 6.28 -5.57
CA VAL A 721 -4.46 5.12 -5.60
C VAL A 721 -3.00 5.58 -5.68
N GLY A 722 -2.70 6.58 -6.50
CA GLY A 722 -1.36 7.15 -6.62
C GLY A 722 -0.86 7.75 -5.31
N LEU A 723 -1.70 8.50 -4.60
CA LEU A 723 -1.36 9.07 -3.29
C LEU A 723 -1.10 7.99 -2.24
N LEU A 724 -1.92 6.94 -2.21
CA LEU A 724 -1.78 5.81 -1.30
C LEU A 724 -0.49 5.01 -1.56
N ILE A 725 -0.22 4.62 -2.81
CA ILE A 725 0.99 3.84 -3.15
C ILE A 725 2.27 4.63 -2.87
N VAL A 726 2.33 5.91 -3.24
CA VAL A 726 3.54 6.72 -3.04
C VAL A 726 3.80 6.93 -1.55
N SER A 727 2.77 7.24 -0.78
CA SER A 727 2.91 7.41 0.67
C SER A 727 3.32 6.11 1.38
N ALA A 728 2.90 4.94 0.86
CA ALA A 728 3.24 3.64 1.42
C ALA A 728 4.69 3.24 1.10
N THR A 729 5.23 3.71 -0.02
CA THR A 729 6.56 3.31 -0.52
C THR A 729 7.67 4.32 -0.24
N ARG A 730 7.36 5.61 -0.08
CA ARG A 730 8.36 6.69 0.03
C ARG A 730 9.36 6.56 1.20
N GLN A 731 8.98 5.87 2.27
CA GLN A 731 9.80 5.72 3.49
C GLN A 731 10.46 4.34 3.63
N THR A 732 10.41 3.51 2.58
CA THR A 732 10.93 2.13 2.62
C THR A 732 12.42 2.00 2.28
N GLY A 733 13.06 3.08 1.81
CA GLY A 733 14.49 3.09 1.46
C GLY A 733 15.40 2.67 2.61
N PRO A 734 15.33 3.32 3.80
CA PRO A 734 16.11 2.91 4.97
C PRO A 734 15.83 1.49 5.49
N ASP A 735 14.70 0.88 5.11
CA ASP A 735 14.37 -0.52 5.43
C ASP A 735 15.10 -1.52 4.48
N GLY A 736 15.82 -1.03 3.46
CA GLY A 736 16.56 -1.84 2.48
C GLY A 736 15.86 -2.02 1.12
N SER A 737 14.77 -1.29 0.87
CA SER A 737 14.04 -1.36 -0.40
C SER A 737 14.76 -0.60 -1.52
N ALA A 738 14.54 -0.99 -2.78
CA ALA A 738 15.15 -0.34 -3.92
C ALA A 738 14.68 1.13 -4.06
N PHE A 739 15.64 2.06 -4.12
CA PHE A 739 15.39 3.50 -4.09
C PHE A 739 14.64 4.03 -5.33
N LEU A 740 14.79 3.37 -6.48
CA LEU A 740 14.16 3.79 -7.73
C LEU A 740 12.64 3.53 -7.78
N ILE A 741 12.14 2.52 -7.05
CA ILE A 741 10.74 2.08 -7.15
C ILE A 741 9.74 3.21 -6.81
N PRO A 742 9.88 3.95 -5.70
CA PRO A 742 8.99 5.07 -5.40
C PRO A 742 8.97 6.16 -6.48
N TYR A 743 10.11 6.48 -7.11
CA TYR A 743 10.17 7.46 -8.19
C TYR A 743 9.45 6.98 -9.45
N LEU A 744 9.59 5.69 -9.81
CA LEU A 744 8.86 5.10 -10.93
C LEU A 744 7.34 5.10 -10.69
N ALA A 745 6.91 4.88 -9.44
CA ALA A 745 5.50 5.00 -9.08
C ALA A 745 5.00 6.44 -9.27
N VAL A 746 5.69 7.45 -8.72
CA VAL A 746 5.33 8.86 -8.93
C VAL A 746 5.31 9.22 -10.41
N MET A 747 6.29 8.76 -11.18
CA MET A 747 6.35 8.96 -12.64
C MET A 747 5.11 8.39 -13.33
N ALA A 748 4.79 7.12 -13.10
CA ALA A 748 3.68 6.43 -13.75
C ALA A 748 2.34 7.12 -13.44
N PHE A 749 2.08 7.43 -12.17
CA PHE A 749 0.83 8.10 -11.78
C PHE A 749 0.78 9.55 -12.28
N SER A 750 1.90 10.26 -12.34
CA SER A 750 1.94 11.63 -12.91
C SER A 750 1.55 11.64 -14.38
N ILE A 751 2.01 10.66 -15.17
CA ILE A 751 1.61 10.49 -16.57
C ILE A 751 0.09 10.25 -16.63
N LEU A 752 -0.41 9.26 -15.88
CA LEU A 752 -1.83 8.88 -15.91
C LEU A 752 -2.77 10.04 -15.49
N LEU A 753 -2.35 10.88 -14.55
CA LEU A 753 -3.12 12.05 -14.11
C LEU A 753 -3.16 13.18 -15.14
N ILE A 754 -2.12 13.34 -15.97
CA ILE A 754 -2.06 14.40 -16.99
C ILE A 754 -2.64 13.94 -18.34
N LEU A 755 -2.58 12.64 -18.67
CA LEU A 755 -3.07 12.10 -19.94
C LEU A 755 -4.51 12.50 -20.31
N PRO A 756 -5.49 12.63 -19.40
CA PRO A 756 -6.83 13.17 -19.72
C PRO A 756 -6.83 14.54 -20.40
N LEU A 757 -5.79 15.36 -20.21
CA LEU A 757 -5.64 16.66 -20.88
C LEU A 757 -5.07 16.56 -22.29
N ALA A 758 -4.47 15.42 -22.67
CA ALA A 758 -3.75 15.27 -23.94
C ALA A 758 -4.55 15.70 -25.18
N PRO A 759 -5.86 15.40 -25.34
CA PRO A 759 -6.62 15.83 -26.51
C PRO A 759 -6.81 17.36 -26.61
N PHE A 760 -6.65 18.08 -25.50
CA PHE A 760 -7.00 19.50 -25.36
C PHE A 760 -5.77 20.39 -25.06
N ILE A 761 -4.63 19.80 -24.66
CA ILE A 761 -3.47 20.52 -24.12
C ILE A 761 -2.87 21.55 -25.08
N HIS A 762 -2.93 21.31 -26.39
CA HIS A 762 -2.44 22.25 -27.42
C HIS A 762 -3.26 23.57 -27.46
N ARG A 763 -4.42 23.62 -26.81
CA ARG A 763 -5.23 24.84 -26.62
C ARG A 763 -5.00 25.49 -25.26
N ILE A 764 -4.21 24.92 -24.37
CA ILE A 764 -3.89 25.59 -23.09
C ILE A 764 -2.93 26.76 -23.37
N THR A 765 -3.21 27.91 -22.76
CA THR A 765 -2.40 29.12 -22.89
C THR A 765 -1.06 28.97 -22.16
N HIS A 766 -0.05 29.75 -22.57
CA HIS A 766 1.31 29.69 -22.04
C HIS A 766 1.43 30.03 -20.54
N HIS A 767 0.42 30.64 -19.91
CA HIS A 767 0.49 31.02 -18.49
C HIS A 767 0.66 29.81 -17.55
N VAL A 768 -0.05 28.71 -17.81
CA VAL A 768 0.03 27.48 -17.00
C VAL A 768 1.41 26.81 -17.11
N PRO A 769 1.96 26.50 -18.30
CA PRO A 769 3.28 25.87 -18.41
C PRO A 769 4.42 26.79 -17.96
N VAL A 770 4.30 28.12 -18.11
CA VAL A 770 5.30 29.05 -17.56
C VAL A 770 5.32 28.98 -16.03
N PHE A 771 4.17 28.98 -15.37
CA PHE A 771 4.07 28.79 -13.92
C PHE A 771 4.66 27.44 -13.49
N LEU A 772 4.27 26.35 -14.15
CA LEU A 772 4.78 25.00 -13.85
C LEU A 772 6.28 24.87 -14.12
N PHE A 773 6.82 25.58 -15.11
CA PHE A 773 8.26 25.59 -15.36
C PHE A 773 9.05 26.26 -14.22
N VAL A 774 8.51 27.33 -13.63
CA VAL A 774 9.11 27.94 -12.42
C VAL A 774 9.06 26.96 -11.25
N VAL A 775 7.91 26.30 -11.05
CA VAL A 775 7.76 25.24 -10.02
C VAL A 775 8.77 24.12 -10.24
N LEU A 776 8.96 23.67 -11.48
CA LEU A 776 9.93 22.64 -11.86
C LEU A 776 11.36 23.05 -11.49
N LEU A 777 11.79 24.27 -11.84
CA LEU A 777 13.14 24.73 -11.54
C LEU A 777 13.40 24.79 -10.02
N VAL A 778 12.46 25.39 -9.27
CA VAL A 778 12.60 25.52 -7.81
C VAL A 778 12.59 24.15 -7.13
N SER A 779 11.65 23.28 -7.50
CA SER A 779 11.54 21.94 -6.92
C SER A 779 12.73 21.04 -7.30
N LEU A 780 13.24 21.12 -8.54
CA LEU A 780 14.42 20.35 -8.97
C LEU A 780 15.67 20.74 -8.17
N VAL A 781 15.95 22.04 -8.02
CA VAL A 781 17.10 22.51 -7.23
C VAL A 781 16.98 22.06 -5.78
N TYR A 782 15.79 22.19 -5.18
CA TYR A 782 15.55 21.70 -3.82
C TYR A 782 15.81 20.20 -3.70
N ASN A 783 15.27 19.39 -4.62
CA ASN A 783 15.40 17.94 -4.51
C ASN A 783 16.84 17.43 -4.71
N LEU A 784 17.67 18.16 -5.46
CA LEU A 784 19.06 17.76 -5.70
C LEU A 784 20.01 18.11 -4.55
N ILE A 785 19.66 19.10 -3.70
CA ILE A 785 20.57 19.66 -2.69
C ILE A 785 20.08 19.40 -1.27
N ALA A 786 18.77 19.33 -1.05
CA ALA A 786 18.22 19.20 0.29
C ALA A 786 18.60 17.87 0.95
N PHE A 787 18.94 17.93 2.22
CA PHE A 787 19.19 16.73 3.02
C PHE A 787 17.88 15.91 3.15
N PRO A 788 17.92 14.58 2.92
CA PRO A 788 16.71 13.77 2.81
C PRO A 788 15.94 13.56 4.12
N PHE A 789 16.59 13.71 5.27
CA PHE A 789 16.00 13.42 6.59
C PHE A 789 15.75 14.70 7.41
N SER A 790 14.89 14.60 8.42
CA SER A 790 14.62 15.70 9.35
C SER A 790 14.12 15.17 10.70
N SER A 791 13.99 16.04 11.71
CA SER A 791 13.44 15.67 13.02
C SER A 791 12.00 15.15 12.96
N GLN A 792 11.24 15.50 11.91
CA GLN A 792 9.88 15.01 11.67
C GLN A 792 9.84 13.71 10.87
N ASN A 793 10.87 13.45 10.06
CA ASN A 793 11.02 12.25 9.25
C ASN A 793 12.41 11.67 9.51
N ARG A 794 12.58 11.01 10.66
CA ARG A 794 13.86 10.48 11.12
C ARG A 794 14.24 9.20 10.37
N CYS A 795 15.51 9.08 9.98
CA CYS A 795 16.08 7.85 9.42
C CYS A 795 16.19 6.78 10.50
N LYS A 796 15.66 5.58 10.23
CA LYS A 796 15.80 4.44 11.13
C LYS A 796 17.16 3.79 10.95
N VAL A 797 17.80 3.43 12.05
CA VAL A 797 18.99 2.59 12.10
C VAL A 797 18.71 1.47 13.09
N TYR A 798 19.02 0.23 12.72
CA TYR A 798 18.75 -0.90 13.58
C TYR A 798 19.91 -1.13 14.55
N PHE A 799 19.59 -1.31 15.83
CA PHE A 799 20.52 -1.56 16.90
C PHE A 799 20.47 -3.02 17.35
N GLN A 800 21.64 -3.61 17.56
CA GLN A 800 21.83 -4.90 18.21
C GLN A 800 23.13 -4.87 19.02
N GLN A 801 23.08 -5.36 20.25
CA GLN A 801 24.28 -5.66 21.03
C GLN A 801 24.44 -7.17 21.16
N SER A 802 25.64 -7.69 20.92
CA SER A 802 25.96 -9.11 21.02
C SER A 802 27.18 -9.34 21.90
N ILE A 803 27.05 -10.21 22.90
CA ILE A 803 28.11 -10.54 23.85
C ILE A 803 28.39 -12.04 23.86
N ASN A 804 29.66 -12.39 23.64
CA ASN A 804 30.13 -13.76 23.85
C ASN A 804 30.43 -13.95 25.33
N LEU A 805 29.69 -14.83 26.01
CA LEU A 805 29.74 -14.95 27.47
C LEU A 805 31.00 -15.66 27.98
N ASP A 806 31.75 -16.35 27.12
CA ASP A 806 33.00 -17.05 27.47
C ASP A 806 34.23 -16.16 27.25
N SER A 807 34.33 -15.53 26.07
CA SER A 807 35.44 -14.63 25.71
C SER A 807 35.27 -13.18 26.18
N ARG A 808 34.07 -12.81 26.65
CA ARG A 808 33.65 -11.44 27.01
C ARG A 808 33.77 -10.41 25.89
N LYS A 809 33.75 -10.87 24.63
CA LYS A 809 33.75 -9.97 23.49
C LYS A 809 32.37 -9.31 23.36
N ASN A 810 32.31 -7.99 23.54
CA ASN A 810 31.08 -7.18 23.46
C ASN A 810 31.07 -6.34 22.19
N ILE A 811 30.12 -6.59 21.29
CA ILE A 811 30.03 -5.94 19.99
C ILE A 811 28.68 -5.23 19.88
N VAL A 812 28.71 -3.94 19.55
CA VAL A 812 27.52 -3.18 19.17
C VAL A 812 27.47 -3.10 17.66
N THR A 813 26.32 -3.42 17.09
CA THR A 813 26.07 -3.41 15.65
C THR A 813 24.97 -2.41 15.34
N LEU A 814 25.27 -1.47 14.44
CA LEU A 814 24.30 -0.58 13.83
C LEU A 814 24.12 -0.95 12.36
N VAL A 815 22.87 -1.14 11.94
CA VAL A 815 22.53 -1.58 10.58
C VAL A 815 21.73 -0.49 9.87
N GLY A 816 22.16 -0.15 8.66
CA GLY A 816 21.51 0.87 7.85
C GLY A 816 22.29 1.13 6.57
N ILE A 817 22.03 2.28 5.95
CA ILE A 817 22.79 2.75 4.78
C ILE A 817 24.15 3.25 5.28
N GLU A 818 25.24 2.66 4.77
CA GLU A 818 26.60 2.82 5.33
C GLU A 818 27.03 4.28 5.50
N GLU A 819 26.74 5.15 4.53
CA GLU A 819 27.07 6.58 4.58
C GLU A 819 26.51 7.25 5.84
N TYR A 820 25.22 7.04 6.11
CA TYR A 820 24.53 7.63 7.26
C TYR A 820 24.88 6.92 8.56
N VAL A 821 25.10 5.60 8.54
CA VAL A 821 25.50 4.85 9.74
C VAL A 821 26.89 5.26 10.20
N ARG A 822 27.85 5.46 9.28
CA ARG A 822 29.19 5.95 9.63
C ARG A 822 29.14 7.37 10.19
N ASP A 823 28.30 8.23 9.63
CA ASP A 823 28.08 9.58 10.17
C ASP A 823 27.52 9.51 11.59
N ILE A 824 26.49 8.70 11.85
CA ILE A 824 25.93 8.49 13.20
C ILE A 824 26.99 7.96 14.17
N ILE A 825 27.77 6.95 13.79
CA ILE A 825 28.83 6.38 14.63
C ILE A 825 29.90 7.42 14.98
N SER A 826 30.15 8.41 14.13
CA SER A 826 31.14 9.46 14.39
C SER A 826 30.81 10.34 15.61
N TYR A 827 29.53 10.41 16.00
CA TYR A 827 29.08 11.12 17.20
C TYR A 827 29.14 10.27 18.47
N ILE A 828 29.35 8.95 18.35
CA ILE A 828 29.31 8.01 19.47
C ILE A 828 30.67 8.00 20.20
N PRO A 829 30.74 8.40 21.49
CA PRO A 829 32.00 8.48 22.22
C PRO A 829 32.73 7.13 22.36
N SER A 830 32.01 6.04 22.67
CA SER A 830 32.64 4.71 22.81
C SER A 830 33.28 4.20 21.52
N ALA A 831 32.76 4.59 20.36
CA ALA A 831 33.31 4.21 19.06
C ALA A 831 34.54 5.05 18.64
N ALA A 832 34.84 6.15 19.35
CA ALA A 832 35.91 7.07 18.97
C ALA A 832 37.29 6.38 18.98
N GLY A 833 38.04 6.54 17.88
CA GLY A 833 39.38 5.95 17.72
C GLY A 833 39.39 4.45 17.35
N GLN A 834 38.23 3.80 17.26
CA GLN A 834 38.13 2.41 16.81
C GLN A 834 38.06 2.30 15.27
N LYS A 835 38.45 1.14 14.73
CA LYS A 835 38.26 0.83 13.31
C LYS A 835 36.88 0.22 13.09
N ILE A 836 35.99 0.95 12.44
CA ILE A 836 34.61 0.52 12.14
C ILE A 836 34.59 -0.38 10.90
N GLY A 837 34.39 -1.68 11.13
CA GLY A 837 34.14 -2.66 10.06
C GLY A 837 32.67 -2.66 9.67
N CYS A 838 32.37 -2.66 8.37
CA CYS A 838 31.01 -2.77 7.86
C CYS A 838 30.92 -3.91 6.85
N ASN A 839 30.00 -4.85 7.07
CA ASN A 839 29.79 -6.01 6.19
C ASN A 839 28.34 -6.08 5.72
N THR A 840 28.08 -6.75 4.61
CA THR A 840 26.72 -6.99 4.11
C THR A 840 26.25 -8.38 4.53
N HIS A 841 25.08 -8.48 5.16
CA HIS A 841 24.42 -9.75 5.47
C HIS A 841 23.06 -9.82 4.77
N PRO A 842 23.03 -10.14 3.45
CA PRO A 842 21.78 -10.16 2.66
C PRO A 842 20.78 -11.21 3.17
N GLU A 843 21.24 -12.18 3.96
CA GLU A 843 20.38 -13.17 4.60
C GLU A 843 19.48 -12.57 5.68
N ILE A 844 19.99 -11.58 6.42
CA ILE A 844 19.24 -10.94 7.51
C ILE A 844 18.41 -9.78 6.95
N ARG A 845 19.06 -8.82 6.28
CA ARG A 845 18.40 -7.69 5.63
C ARG A 845 19.10 -7.34 4.32
N GLN A 846 18.36 -7.40 3.22
CA GLN A 846 18.87 -7.02 1.89
C GLN A 846 19.03 -5.51 1.78
N GLY A 847 20.10 -5.04 1.13
CA GLY A 847 20.30 -3.62 0.84
C GLY A 847 20.87 -2.76 1.98
N LEU A 848 21.20 -3.34 3.14
CA LEU A 848 21.75 -2.63 4.29
C LEU A 848 23.12 -3.19 4.73
N ASN A 849 23.93 -2.34 5.36
CA ASN A 849 25.28 -2.66 5.83
C ASN A 849 25.29 -2.72 7.36
N PHE A 850 26.00 -3.71 7.90
CA PHE A 850 26.14 -4.00 9.32
C PHE A 850 27.49 -3.46 9.79
N CYS A 851 27.46 -2.31 10.46
CA CYS A 851 28.66 -1.66 10.98
C CYS A 851 28.78 -1.96 12.47
N TYR A 852 29.96 -2.42 12.89
CA TYR A 852 30.18 -2.88 14.25
C TYR A 852 31.39 -2.22 14.93
N TYR A 853 31.30 -2.06 16.24
CA TYR A 853 32.35 -1.54 17.12
C TYR A 853 32.25 -2.16 18.51
N GLU A 854 33.31 -2.03 19.31
CA GLU A 854 33.31 -2.49 20.70
C GLU A 854 32.62 -1.45 21.58
N GLY A 855 31.55 -1.84 22.28
CA GLY A 855 30.70 -0.94 23.04
C GLY A 855 30.78 -1.15 24.56
N ILE A 856 29.96 -0.37 25.28
CA ILE A 856 29.84 -0.45 26.74
C ILE A 856 29.09 -1.73 27.14
N GLU A 857 29.58 -2.42 28.17
CA GLU A 857 29.01 -3.68 28.65
C GLU A 857 27.59 -3.49 29.25
N PRO A 858 26.60 -4.35 28.90
CA PRO A 858 25.23 -4.20 29.41
C PRO A 858 25.12 -4.58 30.89
N GLN A 859 24.10 -4.05 31.58
CA GLN A 859 23.83 -4.32 32.99
C GLN A 859 22.44 -4.95 33.18
N ILE A 860 22.28 -6.20 32.73
CA ILE A 860 20.98 -6.89 32.75
C ILE A 860 20.52 -7.31 34.16
N THR A 861 21.45 -7.56 35.09
CA THR A 861 21.12 -7.97 36.47
C THR A 861 20.99 -6.74 37.35
N LYS A 862 19.86 -6.60 38.04
CA LYS A 862 19.64 -5.54 39.05
C LYS A 862 20.55 -5.76 40.26
N SER A 863 21.77 -5.21 40.25
CA SER A 863 22.54 -5.09 41.48
C SER A 863 21.98 -3.89 42.26
N ASN A 864 21.21 -4.12 43.33
CA ASN A 864 20.84 -3.04 44.24
C ASN A 864 22.06 -2.68 45.10
N PRO A 865 22.71 -1.51 44.90
CA PRO A 865 23.91 -1.15 45.65
C PRO A 865 23.66 -1.04 47.15
N TYR A 866 22.43 -0.73 47.54
CA TYR A 866 22.00 -0.58 48.94
C TYR A 866 21.79 -1.91 49.68
N MET A 867 21.73 -3.03 48.95
CA MET A 867 21.43 -4.36 49.52
C MET A 867 22.65 -5.30 49.55
N GLY A 868 23.85 -4.81 49.20
CA GLY A 868 25.09 -5.59 49.26
C GLY A 868 25.17 -6.77 48.28
N GLN A 869 24.25 -6.86 47.30
CA GLN A 869 24.28 -7.91 46.28
C GLN A 869 25.44 -7.67 45.31
N LYS A 870 26.39 -8.62 45.27
CA LYS A 870 27.47 -8.65 44.28
C LYS A 870 26.89 -8.82 42.88
N ARG A 871 27.48 -8.14 41.90
CA ARG A 871 27.17 -8.35 40.47
C ARG A 871 27.40 -9.82 40.10
N VAL A 872 26.41 -10.42 39.44
CA VAL A 872 26.53 -11.78 38.90
C VAL A 872 27.52 -11.77 37.73
N PRO A 873 28.51 -12.68 37.69
CA PRO A 873 29.43 -12.78 36.57
C PRO A 873 28.69 -13.00 35.24
N ILE A 874 29.18 -12.38 34.16
CA ILE A 874 28.59 -12.49 32.81
C ILE A 874 28.53 -13.95 32.32
N SER A 875 29.51 -14.76 32.72
CA SER A 875 29.54 -16.19 32.43
C SER A 875 28.37 -16.96 33.05
N GLU A 876 27.68 -16.41 34.05
CA GLU A 876 26.53 -17.06 34.71
C GLU A 876 25.18 -16.59 34.16
N TRP A 877 25.15 -15.63 33.22
CA TRP A 877 23.90 -15.11 32.63
C TRP A 877 23.13 -16.17 31.83
N LEU A 878 23.86 -17.11 31.23
CA LEU A 878 23.35 -18.27 30.52
C LEU A 878 24.11 -19.49 31.00
N GLN A 879 23.38 -20.49 31.50
CA GLN A 879 23.91 -21.81 31.79
C GLN A 879 23.17 -22.81 30.92
N PHE A 880 23.91 -23.77 30.37
CA PHE A 880 23.29 -24.86 29.65
C PHE A 880 24.05 -26.17 29.92
N ASN A 881 23.32 -27.27 29.89
CA ASN A 881 23.85 -28.62 29.97
C ASN A 881 23.29 -29.42 28.81
N VAL A 882 24.16 -30.13 28.09
CA VAL A 882 23.74 -30.97 26.95
C VAL A 882 24.19 -32.39 27.18
N THR A 883 23.23 -33.31 27.14
CA THR A 883 23.48 -34.74 27.33
C THR A 883 23.03 -35.51 26.10
N ARG A 884 23.96 -36.23 25.46
CA ARG A 884 23.66 -37.11 24.33
C ARG A 884 23.03 -38.42 24.80
N LEU A 885 21.97 -38.86 24.12
CA LEU A 885 21.32 -40.13 24.41
C LEU A 885 22.03 -41.27 23.64
N VAL A 886 22.73 -42.12 24.39
CA VAL A 886 23.56 -43.22 23.86
C VAL A 886 22.75 -44.14 22.93
N GLY A 887 23.26 -44.37 21.70
CA GLY A 887 22.62 -45.23 20.71
C GLY A 887 21.50 -44.55 19.90
N THR A 888 21.29 -43.24 20.05
CA THR A 888 20.32 -42.45 19.28
C THR A 888 20.96 -41.17 18.74
N ASN A 889 20.44 -40.62 17.65
CA ASN A 889 20.85 -39.31 17.13
C ASN A 889 20.08 -38.17 17.83
N LYS A 890 19.94 -38.26 19.17
CA LYS A 890 19.18 -37.32 20.00
C LYS A 890 20.03 -36.75 21.13
N ALA A 891 19.77 -35.50 21.49
CA ALA A 891 20.39 -34.83 22.62
C ALA A 891 19.36 -34.04 23.42
N THR A 892 19.49 -34.08 24.75
CA THR A 892 18.69 -33.28 25.67
C THR A 892 19.45 -32.02 26.04
N PHE A 893 18.83 -30.86 25.82
CA PHE A 893 19.33 -29.55 26.21
C PHE A 893 18.56 -29.07 27.44
N GLN A 894 19.28 -28.75 28.51
CA GLN A 894 18.78 -27.99 29.64
C GLN A 894 19.38 -26.59 29.59
N ILE A 895 18.56 -25.55 29.49
CA ILE A 895 18.99 -24.16 29.34
C ILE A 895 18.37 -23.32 30.46
N THR A 896 19.19 -22.49 31.10
CA THR A 896 18.77 -21.55 32.13
C THR A 896 19.31 -20.16 31.78
N GLY A 897 18.40 -19.19 31.63
CA GLY A 897 18.73 -17.79 31.39
C GLY A 897 18.35 -16.92 32.59
N LEU A 898 19.22 -15.98 32.98
CA LEU A 898 18.94 -15.00 34.03
C LEU A 898 18.26 -13.75 33.48
N GLU A 899 17.26 -13.26 34.21
CA GLU A 899 16.43 -12.10 33.89
C GLU A 899 15.95 -12.10 32.43
N THR A 900 15.48 -13.25 31.93
CA THR A 900 14.90 -13.37 30.59
C THR A 900 13.76 -14.40 30.54
N LYS A 901 12.85 -14.20 29.59
CA LYS A 901 11.79 -15.13 29.19
C LYS A 901 12.05 -15.78 27.81
N ALA A 902 13.15 -15.43 27.15
CA ALA A 902 13.38 -15.78 25.76
C ALA A 902 14.83 -16.22 25.50
N CYS A 903 15.00 -17.42 24.96
CA CYS A 903 16.28 -17.93 24.48
C CYS A 903 16.10 -18.63 23.13
N THR A 904 17.20 -18.86 22.42
CA THR A 904 17.23 -19.40 21.07
C THR A 904 18.43 -20.33 20.93
N ILE A 905 18.25 -21.44 20.23
CA ILE A 905 19.34 -22.37 19.91
C ILE A 905 19.55 -22.33 18.40
N ARG A 906 20.76 -21.97 17.98
CA ARG A 906 21.17 -21.95 16.57
C ARG A 906 22.13 -23.11 16.32
N PHE A 907 21.85 -23.91 15.31
CA PHE A 907 22.63 -25.10 14.97
C PHE A 907 23.41 -24.87 13.67
N ASP A 908 24.66 -25.34 13.62
CA ASP A 908 25.45 -25.29 12.38
C ASP A 908 24.95 -26.29 11.33
N GLN A 909 24.23 -27.32 11.78
CA GLN A 909 23.61 -28.36 10.95
C GLN A 909 22.12 -28.48 11.28
N PRO A 910 21.25 -28.64 10.27
CA PRO A 910 19.81 -28.66 10.51
C PRO A 910 19.38 -29.92 11.28
N PHE A 911 18.44 -29.75 12.20
CA PHE A 911 17.78 -30.83 12.93
C PHE A 911 16.44 -31.20 12.28
N SER A 912 15.94 -32.40 12.56
CA SER A 912 14.71 -32.95 11.98
C SER A 912 13.49 -32.83 12.90
N GLY A 913 13.68 -32.81 14.23
CA GLY A 913 12.58 -32.64 15.18
C GLY A 913 13.05 -32.17 16.55
N PHE A 914 12.14 -31.57 17.31
CA PHE A 914 12.38 -31.21 18.71
C PHE A 914 11.11 -31.41 19.55
N HIS A 915 11.30 -31.68 20.84
CA HIS A 915 10.21 -31.82 21.82
C HIS A 915 10.58 -31.10 23.11
N VAL A 916 9.72 -30.19 23.58
CA VAL A 916 9.90 -29.46 24.83
C VAL A 916 9.18 -30.20 25.96
N HIS A 917 9.88 -30.49 27.05
CA HIS A 917 9.31 -31.18 28.21
C HIS A 917 8.23 -30.32 28.88
N GLY A 918 7.07 -30.91 29.18
CA GLY A 918 5.93 -30.18 29.74
C GLY A 918 5.15 -29.35 28.71
N ALA A 919 5.48 -29.43 27.42
CA ALA A 919 4.63 -28.89 26.36
C ALA A 919 3.30 -29.66 26.28
N ALA A 920 2.23 -28.97 25.89
CA ALA A 920 0.93 -29.60 25.67
C ALA A 920 0.99 -30.59 24.50
N SER A 921 0.22 -31.68 24.57
CA SER A 921 0.15 -32.67 23.49
C SER A 921 -0.31 -32.01 22.19
N TYR A 922 0.42 -32.28 21.12
CA TYR A 922 0.22 -31.66 19.82
C TYR A 922 -1.17 -32.00 19.24
N ASN A 923 -2.00 -30.97 18.99
CA ASN A 923 -3.39 -31.12 18.53
C ASN A 923 -3.58 -31.47 17.05
N GLY A 924 -2.55 -32.02 16.37
CA GLY A 924 -2.70 -32.56 15.01
C GLY A 924 -2.95 -31.53 13.89
N ARG A 925 -3.13 -30.24 14.21
CA ARG A 925 -3.61 -29.23 13.25
C ARG A 925 -2.53 -28.41 12.52
N LEU A 926 -1.24 -28.47 12.88
CA LEU A 926 -0.21 -27.52 12.38
C LEU A 926 1.27 -28.00 12.33
N ALA A 927 1.56 -29.30 12.30
CA ALA A 927 2.89 -29.88 12.16
C ALA A 927 2.97 -30.52 10.77
N TYR A 928 3.38 -29.70 9.82
CA TYR A 928 3.96 -30.21 8.59
C TYR A 928 5.47 -30.26 8.83
N PHE A 929 6.07 -31.46 8.81
CA PHE A 929 7.52 -31.60 8.80
C PHE A 929 7.99 -31.50 7.34
N PRO A 930 8.71 -30.45 6.92
CA PRO A 930 9.32 -30.42 5.60
C PRO A 930 10.61 -31.26 5.57
N ASP A 931 10.90 -31.84 4.40
CA ASP A 931 12.09 -32.66 4.15
C ASP A 931 13.43 -31.90 4.31
N THR A 932 13.40 -30.57 4.54
CA THR A 932 14.57 -29.69 4.52
C THR A 932 15.20 -29.38 5.89
N GLY A 933 14.58 -29.78 7.01
CA GLY A 933 15.07 -29.53 8.37
C GLY A 933 15.05 -28.05 8.82
N SER A 934 15.41 -27.81 10.08
CA SER A 934 15.42 -26.49 10.76
C SER A 934 16.79 -26.21 11.38
N ASP A 935 17.27 -24.97 11.36
CA ASP A 935 18.59 -24.58 11.93
C ASP A 935 18.47 -23.71 13.19
N GLU A 936 17.27 -23.27 13.56
CA GLU A 936 17.03 -22.42 14.72
C GLU A 936 15.78 -22.86 15.50
N ILE A 937 15.87 -22.90 16.84
CA ILE A 937 14.74 -23.10 17.76
C ILE A 937 14.60 -21.86 18.63
N LYS A 938 13.50 -21.12 18.48
CA LYS A 938 13.11 -20.02 19.38
C LYS A 938 12.27 -20.53 20.53
N LEU A 939 12.62 -20.15 21.76
CA LEU A 939 11.98 -20.61 22.99
C LEU A 939 11.49 -19.42 23.82
N TRP A 940 10.21 -19.42 24.17
CA TRP A 940 9.59 -18.36 24.95
C TRP A 940 8.79 -18.92 26.13
N HIS A 941 9.07 -18.40 27.32
CA HIS A 941 8.35 -18.71 28.57
C HIS A 941 7.49 -17.56 29.05
N ARG A 942 6.41 -17.87 29.77
CA ARG A 942 5.63 -16.85 30.52
C ARG A 942 6.35 -16.38 31.78
N ASN A 943 7.06 -17.31 32.42
CA ASN A 943 7.71 -17.12 33.70
C ASN A 943 9.19 -16.75 33.52
N TRP A 944 9.66 -15.85 34.38
CA TRP A 944 11.07 -15.44 34.41
C TRP A 944 11.95 -16.53 35.00
N ASN A 945 13.17 -16.67 34.47
CA ASN A 945 14.24 -17.50 35.04
C ASN A 945 13.86 -18.99 35.18
N ARG A 946 12.99 -19.49 34.28
CA ARG A 946 12.59 -20.90 34.23
C ARG A 946 13.51 -21.68 33.28
N ASP A 947 13.84 -22.91 33.67
CA ASP A 947 14.64 -23.81 32.85
C ASP A 947 13.86 -24.36 31.66
N TRP A 948 14.47 -24.32 30.48
CA TRP A 948 14.00 -25.06 29.30
C TRP A 948 14.65 -26.44 29.29
N VAL A 949 13.85 -27.50 29.16
CA VAL A 949 14.33 -28.86 28.90
C VAL A 949 13.72 -29.35 27.60
N LEU A 950 14.57 -29.63 26.60
CA LEU A 950 14.12 -30.08 25.29
C LEU A 950 14.99 -31.20 24.73
N ASP A 951 14.35 -32.11 24.00
CA ASP A 951 15.02 -33.16 23.24
C ASP A 951 15.05 -32.76 21.76
N VAL A 952 16.23 -32.80 21.14
CA VAL A 952 16.45 -32.47 19.73
C VAL A 952 16.94 -33.72 19.00
N GLU A 953 16.42 -33.93 17.79
CA GLU A 953 16.70 -35.09 16.94
C GLU A 953 17.24 -34.65 15.57
N TRP A 954 18.28 -35.33 15.09
CA TRP A 954 18.88 -35.10 13.76
C TRP A 954 18.60 -36.27 12.80
N PRO A 955 18.54 -36.00 11.48
CA PRO A 955 18.35 -37.05 10.49
C PRO A 955 19.53 -38.03 10.45
N ILE A 956 19.24 -39.31 10.25
CA ILE A 956 20.25 -40.38 10.08
C ILE A 956 20.49 -40.53 8.57
N ILE A 957 21.70 -40.24 8.10
CA ILE A 957 22.10 -40.41 6.68
C ILE A 957 22.42 -41.89 6.44
N GLU A 958 21.83 -42.50 5.40
CA GLU A 958 22.09 -43.90 5.04
C GLU A 958 23.59 -44.17 4.86
N GLY A 959 24.13 -45.12 5.64
CA GLY A 959 25.54 -45.53 5.60
C GLY A 959 26.46 -44.91 6.65
N GLN A 960 25.99 -43.96 7.47
CA GLN A 960 26.72 -43.42 8.62
C GLN A 960 26.25 -44.03 9.95
N GLN A 961 27.19 -44.29 10.87
CA GLN A 961 26.85 -44.66 12.25
C GLN A 961 26.21 -43.46 12.97
N ALA A 962 25.13 -43.68 13.71
CA ALA A 962 24.43 -42.67 14.51
C ALA A 962 25.34 -41.94 15.54
N ASP A 963 26.52 -42.51 15.83
CA ASP A 963 27.47 -42.02 16.84
C ASP A 963 28.66 -41.20 16.27
N GLY A 964 28.77 -41.04 14.94
CA GLY A 964 30.04 -40.61 14.32
C GLY A 964 30.32 -39.11 14.18
N GLU A 965 29.31 -38.23 14.15
CA GLU A 965 29.51 -36.79 13.89
C GLU A 965 29.24 -35.92 15.11
N SER A 966 30.20 -35.06 15.47
CA SER A 966 30.01 -34.01 16.47
C SER A 966 29.06 -32.95 15.94
N LYS A 967 28.05 -32.57 16.71
CA LYS A 967 27.09 -31.53 16.36
C LYS A 967 27.43 -30.25 17.12
N SER A 968 27.53 -29.12 16.43
CA SER A 968 27.90 -27.83 17.02
C SER A 968 26.83 -26.77 16.77
N GLY A 969 26.85 -25.75 17.61
CA GLY A 969 25.97 -24.60 17.51
C GLY A 969 26.19 -23.61 18.64
N VAL A 970 25.25 -22.69 18.80
CA VAL A 970 25.25 -21.69 19.87
C VAL A 970 23.90 -21.64 20.57
N VAL A 971 23.93 -21.54 21.91
CA VAL A 971 22.76 -21.16 22.71
C VAL A 971 22.84 -19.66 22.95
N VAL A 972 21.74 -18.96 22.69
CA VAL A 972 21.61 -17.51 22.80
C VAL A 972 20.46 -17.20 23.75
N CYS A 973 20.67 -16.32 24.73
CA CYS A 973 19.57 -15.73 25.48
C CYS A 973 19.42 -14.25 25.14
N LEU A 974 18.17 -13.79 25.18
CA LEU A 974 17.74 -12.50 24.65
C LEU A 974 17.32 -11.58 25.79
N TRP A 975 17.67 -10.30 25.72
CA TRP A 975 17.17 -9.28 26.64
C TRP A 975 16.62 -8.08 25.89
N SER A 976 15.42 -7.63 26.28
CA SER A 976 14.67 -6.58 25.58
C SER A 976 14.10 -5.51 26.52
N ASP A 977 14.28 -5.62 27.84
CA ASP A 977 13.78 -4.64 28.81
C ASP A 977 14.71 -3.42 28.90
N TYR A 978 14.31 -2.32 28.26
CA TYR A 978 15.06 -1.06 28.17
C TYR A 978 14.32 0.12 28.83
N ASN A 979 13.44 -0.15 29.80
CA ASN A 979 12.68 0.91 30.47
C ASN A 979 13.48 1.69 31.54
N ILE A 980 14.62 1.16 31.98
CA ILE A 980 15.46 1.76 33.02
C ILE A 980 16.80 2.14 32.41
N ALA A 981 17.09 3.44 32.41
CA ALA A 981 18.38 3.96 31.95
C ALA A 981 19.55 3.29 32.67
N GLY A 982 20.59 2.93 31.92
CA GLY A 982 21.76 2.20 32.40
C GLY A 982 21.66 0.68 32.30
N THR A 983 20.50 0.12 31.95
CA THR A 983 20.35 -1.33 31.70
C THR A 983 21.11 -1.76 30.45
N ILE A 984 21.04 -0.95 29.39
CA ILE A 984 21.77 -1.15 28.12
C ILE A 984 22.53 0.16 27.82
N PRO A 985 23.67 0.43 28.48
CA PRO A 985 24.39 1.70 28.37
C PRO A 985 24.82 2.06 26.94
N ALA A 986 25.08 1.05 26.10
CA ALA A 986 25.40 1.28 24.70
C ALA A 986 24.21 1.86 23.92
N LEU A 987 22.99 1.42 24.20
CA LEU A 987 21.78 1.99 23.58
C LEU A 987 21.48 3.39 24.14
N ASP A 988 21.64 3.58 25.45
CA ASP A 988 21.54 4.91 26.09
C ASP A 988 22.49 5.92 25.41
N GLU A 989 23.72 5.50 25.14
CA GLU A 989 24.73 6.32 24.45
C GLU A 989 24.32 6.63 23.01
N VAL A 990 23.91 5.62 22.24
CA VAL A 990 23.44 5.80 20.85
C VAL A 990 22.29 6.81 20.81
N GLN A 991 21.24 6.62 21.63
CA GLN A 991 20.08 7.52 21.63
C GLN A 991 20.42 8.94 22.07
N LYS A 992 21.41 9.11 22.96
CA LYS A 992 21.80 10.41 23.49
C LYS A 992 22.66 11.22 22.53
N PHE A 993 23.55 10.57 21.77
CA PHE A 993 24.54 11.25 20.94
C PHE A 993 24.24 11.20 19.44
N MET A 994 23.32 10.35 18.98
CA MET A 994 22.94 10.33 17.57
C MET A 994 22.26 11.64 17.14
N PRO A 995 22.44 12.06 15.87
CA PRO A 995 21.78 13.26 15.36
C PRO A 995 20.24 13.18 15.37
N ASP A 996 19.57 14.32 15.59
CA ASP A 996 18.10 14.44 15.65
C ASP A 996 17.35 13.95 14.39
N TRP A 997 18.03 13.87 13.25
CA TRP A 997 17.46 13.35 12.01
C TRP A 997 17.44 11.81 11.94
N SER A 998 17.92 11.12 12.98
CA SER A 998 18.02 9.66 13.05
C SER A 998 17.35 9.10 14.31
N THR A 999 17.01 7.81 14.30
CA THR A 999 16.49 7.08 15.46
C THR A 999 16.93 5.61 15.43
N ALA A 1000 17.17 5.05 16.62
CA ALA A 1000 17.60 3.67 16.80
C ALA A 1000 16.39 2.76 17.08
N VAL A 1001 16.27 1.67 16.32
CA VAL A 1001 15.18 0.69 16.44
C VAL A 1001 15.72 -0.72 16.62
N LYS A 1002 14.95 -1.67 17.17
CA LYS A 1002 15.39 -3.07 17.36
C LYS A 1002 15.76 -3.75 16.02
N LEU A 1003 16.89 -4.47 15.97
CA LEU A 1003 17.26 -5.30 14.81
C LEU A 1003 16.59 -6.68 14.83
N ALA A 1004 16.57 -7.32 16.00
CA ALA A 1004 16.06 -8.67 16.24
C ALA A 1004 15.18 -8.72 17.50
N ASP A 1005 14.73 -9.91 17.90
CA ASP A 1005 13.86 -10.17 19.04
C ASP A 1005 14.42 -9.58 20.37
N GLY A 1006 15.74 -9.66 20.56
CA GLY A 1006 16.47 -9.09 21.69
C GLY A 1006 17.25 -7.83 21.33
N LEU A 1007 17.27 -6.82 22.20
CA LEU A 1007 18.22 -5.69 22.08
C LEU A 1007 19.66 -6.12 22.41
N VAL A 1008 19.80 -7.09 23.31
CA VAL A 1008 21.05 -7.73 23.68
C VAL A 1008 20.94 -9.23 23.47
N GLU A 1009 21.91 -9.82 22.76
CA GLU A 1009 22.10 -11.26 22.60
C GLU A 1009 23.34 -11.71 23.37
N GLY A 1010 23.17 -12.64 24.31
CA GLY A 1010 24.29 -13.28 25.02
C GLY A 1010 24.38 -14.74 24.62
N TYR A 1011 25.53 -15.17 24.11
CA TYR A 1011 25.66 -16.50 23.53
C TYR A 1011 26.88 -17.28 24.04
N LYS A 1012 26.72 -18.61 24.03
CA LYS A 1012 27.77 -19.60 24.29
C LYS A 1012 27.74 -20.71 23.25
N ALA A 1013 28.91 -21.20 22.87
CA ALA A 1013 29.04 -22.30 21.92
C ALA A 1013 28.90 -23.66 22.61
N PHE A 1014 28.32 -24.63 21.92
CA PHE A 1014 28.23 -26.02 22.37
C PHE A 1014 28.74 -26.99 21.29
N VAL A 1015 29.20 -28.15 21.74
CA VAL A 1015 29.57 -29.29 20.89
C VAL A 1015 29.06 -30.55 21.57
N VAL A 1016 28.37 -31.41 20.81
CA VAL A 1016 27.70 -32.66 21.27
C VAL A 1016 28.20 -33.86 20.50
#